data_AF-A0A7X6UMD6-F1
#
_entry.id   AF-A0A7X6UMD6-F1
#
_cell.length_a   1.000
_cell.length_b   1.000
_cell.length_c   1.000
_cell.angle_alpha   90.00
_cell.angle_beta   90.00
_cell.angle_gamma   90.00
#
_symmetry.space_group_name_H-M   'P 1'
#
loop_
_entity.id
_entity.type
_entity.pdbx_description
1 polymer ?
#
loop_
_entity_poly.entity_id
_entity_poly.type
_entity_poly.pdbx_seq_one_letter_code
_entity_poly.pdbx_strand_id
1 'polypeptide(L)'
;MSAFKTNLRGMAFLLCLSLVSASFATSDFTYTKTGDETGIIITGYTGEGGLVEIPSELDDLPVVEIADAAFYYETVISGLIIPDSVKKIGVSSFESIINLRTLDLGKGVETIGENAFAFCTGLENLVIPDSVKEVGEYAFYDCERLKTVVLGDGLTALPEGMFQECGKLETVEFGENLVSIGEEAFQGCVSLENVVLPDSLEVIEEAAFIACVRLKDIDFGNGLKVIGEYAFYACFGLKELILPDSIEEIGAGAFSDNYALETIVFGDGLKTIGAYAFESCLFLTELNLPDSVEEIDVGAFVSCVSIGKLQFGSGLKTIGENAFAFCLGLKSVIIPDNVEGIDDSAFEECMNLEILVIGDGVTAIPNSMCFGCISLKNLTLGSNIEIIDNWAFGRCNQLESLVIPDSVEEIGEKAFSGCDALRSVVIGDGVAYIGFMAFEGCYSLKTLVLGKNVSYIDEGAFIDCIDLETVILPATLMGLEDEAFANCFSLKSVCFYGNIPTSVGEDIFYDSHSAVIYFLPTATGWPELSETWQDRPVAHWLGELVITPDGGTFEEDSVTVTLMCETTPDAIIYYTLDGEDPTVESDWVANGGSIDVSVPSTLKAVTALEDEIKGIVQTAVFEVEPEPEPEPEPEPEPEPDPTVSVLNDYDGDGKSDCAIFDPNTGSWYIITLDGETLAWNFQWGMPTGVA
;
A
#
# COMPACT_ATOMS: atom_id res chain seq x y z
N MET A 1 33.53 -11.29 14.35
CA MET A 1 34.47 -11.75 13.29
C MET A 1 35.90 -11.62 13.79
N SER A 2 36.73 -12.66 13.62
CA SER A 2 38.03 -12.87 14.28
C SER A 2 39.12 -11.87 13.87
N ALA A 3 39.72 -11.14 14.82
CA ALA A 3 41.18 -11.00 15.01
C ALA A 3 41.55 -9.81 15.93
N PHE A 4 41.69 -10.02 17.25
CA PHE A 4 42.62 -9.23 18.08
C PHE A 4 43.01 -10.05 19.33
N LYS A 5 43.90 -11.02 19.13
CA LYS A 5 44.65 -11.68 20.22
C LYS A 5 46.14 -11.54 19.92
N THR A 6 46.76 -10.44 20.37
CA THR A 6 48.16 -10.44 20.84
C THR A 6 48.60 -9.09 21.41
N ASN A 7 49.18 -9.14 22.61
CA ASN A 7 50.10 -8.16 23.22
C ASN A 7 49.59 -6.77 23.66
N LEU A 8 48.95 -6.73 24.83
CA LEU A 8 49.15 -5.61 25.78
C LEU A 8 49.50 -6.18 27.17
N ARG A 9 50.80 -6.44 27.40
CA ARG A 9 51.35 -6.71 28.75
C ARG A 9 52.36 -5.66 29.20
N GLY A 10 52.26 -4.45 28.65
CA GLY A 10 53.12 -3.35 29.07
C GLY A 10 52.77 -2.05 28.37
N MET A 11 51.71 -1.36 28.84
CA MET A 11 51.52 0.08 28.61
C MET A 11 50.41 0.71 29.48
N ALA A 12 50.11 0.17 30.67
CA ALA A 12 49.24 0.82 31.67
C ALA A 12 50.08 1.33 32.84
N PHE A 13 50.86 2.39 32.59
CA PHE A 13 51.41 3.23 33.64
C PHE A 13 51.61 4.62 33.02
N LEU A 14 51.07 5.65 33.68
CA LEU A 14 51.04 7.09 33.34
C LEU A 14 49.76 7.59 32.69
N LEU A 15 48.78 8.03 33.49
CA LEU A 15 48.62 9.44 33.86
C LEU A 15 47.32 9.65 34.67
N CYS A 16 47.42 9.65 36.00
CA CYS A 16 46.62 10.55 36.80
C CYS A 16 47.46 10.97 38.01
N LEU A 17 47.92 12.23 38.01
CA LEU A 17 48.76 12.81 39.04
C LEU A 17 48.04 14.06 39.56
N SER A 18 47.38 13.95 40.71
CA SER A 18 47.59 14.81 41.88
C SER A 18 46.38 14.84 42.82
N LEU A 19 46.48 14.10 43.92
CA LEU A 19 46.34 14.59 45.30
C LEU A 19 46.83 13.45 46.19
N VAL A 20 47.89 13.71 46.97
CA VAL A 20 48.43 12.74 47.92
C VAL A 20 47.42 12.61 49.06
N SER A 21 46.52 11.63 48.95
CA SER A 21 45.86 11.01 50.09
C SER A 21 46.76 9.88 50.59
N ALA A 22 46.91 9.76 51.90
CA ALA A 22 47.72 8.71 52.51
C ALA A 22 47.08 7.35 52.20
N SER A 23 47.72 6.53 51.35
CA SER A 23 47.30 5.14 51.14
C SER A 23 47.72 4.29 52.32
N PHE A 24 46.76 3.80 53.10
CA PHE A 24 47.01 2.81 54.14
C PHE A 24 47.01 1.42 53.49
N ALA A 25 48.15 0.73 53.51
CA ALA A 25 48.29 -0.62 52.95
C ALA A 25 48.51 -1.63 54.09
N THR A 26 47.41 -2.20 54.59
CA THR A 26 47.38 -3.44 55.40
C THR A 26 46.23 -4.38 55.02
N SER A 27 45.55 -4.12 53.90
CA SER A 27 44.43 -4.91 53.39
C SER A 27 44.63 -5.18 51.89
N ASP A 28 43.93 -6.16 51.34
CA ASP A 28 43.90 -6.45 49.89
C ASP A 28 43.40 -5.26 49.05
N PHE A 29 42.84 -4.23 49.71
CA PHE A 29 42.25 -3.05 49.11
C PHE A 29 43.13 -1.80 49.33
N THR A 30 43.21 -0.96 48.29
CA THR A 30 43.64 0.43 48.41
C THR A 30 42.40 1.32 48.48
N TYR A 31 42.42 2.37 49.31
CA TYR A 31 41.25 3.20 49.54
C TYR A 31 41.61 4.63 49.96
N THR A 32 40.61 5.50 49.88
CA THR A 32 40.65 6.91 50.34
C THR A 32 39.39 7.23 51.14
N LYS A 33 39.40 8.34 51.89
CA LYS A 33 38.19 8.85 52.56
C LYS A 33 37.37 9.71 51.60
N THR A 34 36.06 9.75 51.82
CA THR A 34 35.18 10.74 51.18
C THR A 34 35.62 12.17 51.52
N GLY A 35 35.20 13.15 50.70
CA GLY A 35 35.61 14.55 50.89
C GLY A 35 35.17 15.17 52.23
N ASP A 36 34.12 14.63 52.85
CA ASP A 36 33.64 14.99 54.19
C ASP A 36 34.18 14.08 55.30
N GLU A 37 35.04 13.12 54.95
CA GLU A 37 35.65 12.11 55.82
C GLU A 37 34.66 11.21 56.58
N THR A 38 33.42 11.07 56.11
CA THR A 38 32.40 10.22 56.75
C THR A 38 32.35 8.78 56.23
N GLY A 39 33.03 8.48 55.13
CA GLY A 39 33.08 7.13 54.54
C GLY A 39 34.38 6.84 53.78
N ILE A 40 34.45 5.62 53.25
CA ILE A 40 35.60 5.08 52.51
C ILE A 40 35.22 4.80 51.05
N ILE A 41 36.15 5.14 50.15
CA ILE A 41 36.13 4.87 48.72
C ILE A 41 37.24 3.87 48.41
N ILE A 42 36.90 2.67 47.94
CA ILE A 42 37.89 1.69 47.47
C ILE A 42 38.41 2.12 46.10
N THR A 43 39.73 2.23 45.95
CA THR A 43 40.40 2.73 44.74
C THR A 43 41.22 1.68 44.00
N GLY A 44 41.30 0.45 44.52
CA GLY A 44 42.14 -0.59 43.93
C GLY A 44 42.08 -1.90 44.71
N TYR A 45 42.35 -3.01 44.04
CA TYR A 45 42.50 -4.34 44.62
C TYR A 45 43.86 -4.96 44.28
N THR A 46 44.44 -5.68 45.23
CA THR A 46 45.75 -6.36 45.10
C THR A 46 45.77 -7.74 45.76
N GLY A 47 44.61 -8.25 46.17
CA GLY A 47 44.48 -9.54 46.84
C GLY A 47 44.68 -10.75 45.91
N GLU A 48 44.62 -11.95 46.48
CA GLU A 48 44.90 -13.19 45.75
C GLU A 48 43.76 -13.64 44.79
N GLY A 49 42.59 -12.97 44.83
CA GLY A 49 41.42 -13.31 44.04
C GLY A 49 40.52 -14.38 44.68
N GLY A 50 39.80 -15.14 43.85
CA GLY A 50 38.77 -16.08 44.30
C GLY A 50 37.44 -15.39 44.62
N LEU A 51 36.75 -15.83 45.68
CA LEU A 51 35.60 -15.13 46.21
C LEU A 51 36.09 -13.94 47.05
N VAL A 52 35.81 -12.73 46.60
CA VAL A 52 36.21 -11.49 47.26
C VAL A 52 35.01 -10.86 47.96
N GLU A 53 35.10 -10.75 49.29
CA GLU A 53 34.16 -10.02 50.12
C GLU A 53 34.68 -8.60 50.34
N ILE A 54 33.96 -7.60 49.82
CA ILE A 54 34.29 -6.20 50.11
C ILE A 54 33.89 -5.91 51.57
N PRO A 55 34.79 -5.39 52.41
CA PRO A 55 34.47 -5.09 53.79
C PRO A 55 33.43 -3.97 53.88
N SER A 56 32.49 -4.07 54.81
CA SER A 56 31.51 -3.01 55.05
C SER A 56 32.11 -1.78 55.75
N GLU A 57 33.29 -1.94 56.34
CA GLU A 57 33.97 -0.91 57.15
C GLU A 57 35.49 -1.05 57.01
N LEU A 58 36.18 0.08 56.84
CA LEU A 58 37.65 0.20 56.83
C LEU A 58 38.03 1.43 57.66
N ASP A 59 39.04 1.32 58.52
CA ASP A 59 39.46 2.39 59.44
C ASP A 59 38.31 3.00 60.27
N ASP A 60 37.45 2.15 60.82
CA ASP A 60 36.27 2.50 61.61
C ASP A 60 35.24 3.40 60.85
N LEU A 61 35.28 3.38 59.51
CA LEU A 61 34.40 4.13 58.62
C LEU A 61 33.72 3.21 57.60
N PRO A 62 32.44 3.45 57.26
CA PRO A 62 31.73 2.62 56.29
C PRO A 62 32.35 2.72 54.90
N VAL A 63 32.46 1.59 54.19
CA VAL A 63 32.80 1.57 52.76
C VAL A 63 31.55 1.93 51.98
N VAL A 64 31.54 3.10 51.35
CA VAL A 64 30.37 3.71 50.71
C VAL A 64 30.49 3.79 49.18
N GLU A 65 31.69 3.68 48.63
CA GLU A 65 31.92 3.80 47.18
C GLU A 65 33.05 2.90 46.71
N ILE A 66 32.91 2.40 45.48
CA ILE A 66 33.96 1.75 44.71
C ILE A 66 34.29 2.70 43.58
N ALA A 67 35.54 3.18 43.54
CA ALA A 67 35.98 4.14 42.54
C ALA A 67 36.04 3.53 41.14
N ASP A 68 36.13 4.41 40.16
CA ASP A 68 36.32 4.04 38.77
C ASP A 68 37.56 3.16 38.59
N ALA A 69 37.42 2.12 37.77
CA ALA A 69 38.46 1.14 37.45
C ALA A 69 39.14 0.45 38.66
N ALA A 70 38.54 0.45 39.85
CA ALA A 70 39.17 -0.09 41.07
C ALA A 70 39.52 -1.59 41.01
N PHE A 71 38.79 -2.39 40.22
CA PHE A 71 39.01 -3.82 40.00
C PHE A 71 39.11 -4.14 38.49
N TYR A 72 39.47 -3.15 37.67
CA TYR A 72 39.59 -3.32 36.22
C TYR A 72 40.53 -4.48 35.86
N TYR A 73 40.05 -5.40 35.03
CA TYR A 73 40.82 -6.53 34.51
C TYR A 73 41.36 -7.50 35.60
N GLU A 74 40.70 -7.59 36.76
CA GLU A 74 41.10 -8.47 37.86
C GLU A 74 40.72 -9.94 37.62
N THR A 75 41.36 -10.56 36.61
CA THR A 75 41.06 -11.93 36.13
C THR A 75 41.21 -13.05 37.18
N VAL A 76 41.74 -12.76 38.37
CA VAL A 76 41.86 -13.72 39.48
C VAL A 76 40.58 -13.83 40.32
N ILE A 77 39.67 -12.86 40.21
CA ILE A 77 38.40 -12.84 40.95
C ILE A 77 37.40 -13.79 40.28
N SER A 78 36.80 -14.67 41.09
CA SER A 78 35.76 -15.62 40.66
C SER A 78 34.40 -15.39 41.29
N GLY A 79 34.32 -14.57 42.35
CA GLY A 79 33.07 -14.14 42.96
C GLY A 79 33.25 -12.80 43.68
N LEU A 80 32.19 -12.00 43.75
CA LEU A 80 32.16 -10.71 44.44
C LEU A 80 30.95 -10.64 45.37
N ILE A 81 31.18 -10.18 46.61
CA ILE A 81 30.13 -9.81 47.56
C ILE A 81 30.33 -8.34 47.90
N ILE A 82 29.36 -7.51 47.52
CA ILE A 82 29.32 -6.07 47.77
C ILE A 82 28.42 -5.83 48.99
N PRO A 83 28.89 -5.21 50.09
CA PRO A 83 28.10 -5.05 51.29
C PRO A 83 27.07 -3.92 51.18
N ASP A 84 26.01 -3.99 52.01
CA ASP A 84 24.94 -2.98 52.10
C ASP A 84 25.41 -1.55 52.43
N SER A 85 26.66 -1.36 52.87
CA SER A 85 27.23 -0.03 53.11
C SER A 85 27.58 0.70 51.82
N VAL A 86 27.87 -0.04 50.74
CA VAL A 86 28.26 0.53 49.45
C VAL A 86 27.03 1.15 48.78
N LYS A 87 27.15 2.41 48.41
CA LYS A 87 26.12 3.21 47.73
C LYS A 87 26.37 3.36 46.25
N LYS A 88 27.64 3.42 45.84
CA LYS A 88 28.02 3.72 44.46
C LYS A 88 29.12 2.78 43.96
N ILE A 89 28.93 2.28 42.76
CA ILE A 89 29.91 1.51 41.99
C ILE A 89 30.35 2.38 40.80
N GLY A 90 31.65 2.65 40.69
CA GLY A 90 32.22 3.55 39.69
C GLY A 90 32.29 2.97 38.28
N VAL A 91 32.64 3.84 37.33
CA VAL A 91 32.78 3.53 35.90
C VAL A 91 33.89 2.49 35.70
N SER A 92 33.62 1.48 34.87
CA SER A 92 34.55 0.39 34.57
C SER A 92 35.15 -0.31 35.80
N SER A 93 34.51 -0.18 36.97
CA SER A 93 35.11 -0.59 38.24
C SER A 93 35.40 -2.09 38.32
N PHE A 94 34.61 -2.93 37.64
CA PHE A 94 34.77 -4.37 37.54
C PHE A 94 34.83 -4.86 36.08
N GLU A 95 35.15 -3.99 35.13
CA GLU A 95 35.22 -4.33 33.72
C GLU A 95 36.27 -5.43 33.47
N SER A 96 35.96 -6.35 32.55
CA SER A 96 36.85 -7.44 32.12
C SER A 96 37.28 -8.43 33.22
N ILE A 97 36.49 -8.61 34.28
CA ILE A 97 36.67 -9.72 35.23
C ILE A 97 36.09 -11.00 34.62
N ILE A 98 36.82 -11.57 33.66
CA ILE A 98 36.37 -12.71 32.83
C ILE A 98 36.07 -14.01 33.60
N ASN A 99 36.52 -14.12 34.85
CA ASN A 99 36.30 -15.31 35.70
C ASN A 99 35.22 -15.09 36.77
N LEU A 100 34.61 -13.90 36.85
CA LEU A 100 33.54 -13.58 37.80
C LEU A 100 32.33 -14.45 37.50
N ARG A 101 31.97 -15.38 38.39
CA ARG A 101 30.81 -16.29 38.21
C ARG A 101 29.62 -15.88 39.06
N THR A 102 29.89 -15.34 40.24
CA THR A 102 28.87 -14.98 41.23
C THR A 102 29.05 -13.54 41.65
N LEU A 103 27.98 -12.76 41.59
CA LEU A 103 27.92 -11.37 42.05
C LEU A 103 26.76 -11.25 43.03
N ASP A 104 27.05 -10.79 44.25
CA ASP A 104 26.04 -10.41 45.24
C ASP A 104 26.11 -8.89 45.45
N LEU A 105 25.11 -8.18 44.93
CA LEU A 105 24.97 -6.74 45.09
C LEU A 105 24.23 -6.44 46.40
N GLY A 106 24.89 -5.77 47.32
CA GLY A 106 24.30 -5.33 48.57
C GLY A 106 23.06 -4.45 48.35
N LYS A 107 22.10 -4.55 49.27
CA LYS A 107 20.82 -3.82 49.23
C LYS A 107 20.95 -2.32 49.51
N GLY A 108 22.18 -1.84 49.62
CA GLY A 108 22.51 -0.44 49.77
C GLY A 108 22.94 0.23 48.48
N VAL A 109 23.28 -0.53 47.43
CA VAL A 109 23.79 0.02 46.16
C VAL A 109 22.69 0.82 45.49
N GLU A 110 22.98 2.07 45.14
CA GLU A 110 22.04 3.01 44.51
C GLU A 110 22.42 3.34 43.07
N THR A 111 23.73 3.32 42.75
CA THR A 111 24.24 3.66 41.42
C THR A 111 25.29 2.65 40.96
N ILE A 112 25.18 2.19 39.71
CA ILE A 112 26.18 1.38 39.00
C ILE A 112 26.70 2.19 37.82
N GLY A 113 28.01 2.42 37.72
CA GLY A 113 28.60 3.23 36.67
C GLY A 113 28.57 2.58 35.28
N GLU A 114 28.82 3.40 34.27
CA GLU A 114 29.03 2.98 32.88
C GLU A 114 30.11 1.89 32.81
N ASN A 115 29.91 0.88 31.97
CA ASN A 115 30.84 -0.23 31.77
C ASN A 115 31.23 -1.00 33.05
N ALA A 116 30.55 -0.80 34.19
CA ALA A 116 31.02 -1.26 35.49
C ALA A 116 31.32 -2.77 35.53
N PHE A 117 30.55 -3.61 34.83
CA PHE A 117 30.74 -5.05 34.71
C PHE A 117 30.82 -5.51 33.25
N ALA A 118 31.17 -4.61 32.32
CA ALA A 118 31.32 -4.96 30.90
C ALA A 118 32.40 -6.04 30.73
N PHE A 119 32.21 -6.96 29.79
CA PHE A 119 33.08 -8.11 29.51
C PHE A 119 33.30 -9.06 30.71
N CYS A 120 32.41 -9.06 31.71
CA CYS A 120 32.36 -10.11 32.74
C CYS A 120 31.81 -11.43 32.17
N THR A 121 32.47 -11.97 31.15
CA THR A 121 32.08 -13.16 30.37
C THR A 121 31.89 -14.45 31.18
N GLY A 122 32.27 -14.45 32.46
CA GLY A 122 32.04 -15.57 33.39
C GLY A 122 30.71 -15.52 34.13
N LEU A 123 30.03 -14.37 34.16
CA LEU A 123 28.90 -14.10 35.05
C LEU A 123 27.70 -14.92 34.60
N GLU A 124 27.05 -15.66 35.50
CA GLU A 124 25.96 -16.57 35.13
C GLU A 124 24.57 -16.03 35.51
N ASN A 125 24.44 -15.34 36.63
CA ASN A 125 23.17 -14.80 37.12
C ASN A 125 23.40 -13.41 37.72
N LEU A 126 22.43 -12.52 37.54
CA LEU A 126 22.47 -11.16 38.05
C LEU A 126 21.15 -10.84 38.77
N VAL A 127 21.27 -10.25 39.96
CA VAL A 127 20.15 -9.66 40.69
C VAL A 127 20.51 -8.21 40.99
N ILE A 128 19.79 -7.27 40.39
CA ILE A 128 19.88 -5.84 40.69
C ILE A 128 18.83 -5.54 41.77
N PRO A 129 19.21 -5.15 43.00
CA PRO A 129 18.26 -4.95 44.08
C PRO A 129 17.44 -3.66 43.92
N ASP A 130 16.26 -3.58 44.56
CA ASP A 130 15.35 -2.42 44.54
C ASP A 130 15.99 -1.09 44.98
N SER A 131 17.15 -1.14 45.63
CA SER A 131 17.89 0.05 46.03
C SER A 131 18.56 0.77 44.86
N VAL A 132 18.84 0.07 43.76
CA VAL A 132 19.50 0.62 42.57
C VAL A 132 18.51 1.48 41.80
N LYS A 133 18.88 2.74 41.60
CA LYS A 133 18.08 3.76 40.92
C LYS A 133 18.65 4.13 39.55
N GLU A 134 19.96 3.95 39.38
CA GLU A 134 20.69 4.37 38.18
C GLU A 134 21.74 3.32 37.82
N VAL A 135 21.77 2.96 36.54
CA VAL A 135 22.79 2.13 35.93
C VAL A 135 23.32 2.87 34.72
N GLY A 136 24.63 2.94 34.54
CA GLY A 136 25.26 3.56 33.39
C GLY A 136 25.22 2.67 32.16
N GLU A 137 25.45 3.28 31.00
CA GLU A 137 25.47 2.62 29.70
C GLU A 137 26.47 1.45 29.69
N TYR A 138 26.13 0.39 28.96
CA TYR A 138 26.97 -0.80 28.77
C TYR A 138 27.39 -1.51 30.07
N ALA A 139 26.73 -1.25 31.21
CA ALA A 139 27.18 -1.76 32.51
C ALA A 139 27.37 -3.28 32.57
N PHE A 140 26.64 -4.07 31.78
CA PHE A 140 26.78 -5.53 31.68
C PHE A 140 26.99 -5.99 30.23
N TYR A 141 27.54 -5.12 29.37
CA TYR A 141 27.87 -5.43 27.98
C TYR A 141 28.75 -6.69 27.86
N ASP A 142 28.44 -7.56 26.89
CA ASP A 142 29.20 -8.76 26.54
C ASP A 142 29.45 -9.70 27.75
N CYS A 143 28.44 -9.85 28.62
CA CYS A 143 28.43 -10.89 29.65
C CYS A 143 28.01 -12.23 29.03
N GLU A 144 28.85 -12.81 28.17
CA GLU A 144 28.57 -13.99 27.31
C GLU A 144 27.92 -15.22 27.99
N ARG A 145 28.02 -15.35 29.32
CA ARG A 145 27.48 -16.47 30.10
C ARG A 145 26.26 -16.12 30.94
N LEU A 146 25.83 -14.87 30.94
CA LEU A 146 24.70 -14.41 31.74
C LEU A 146 23.44 -15.11 31.24
N LYS A 147 22.74 -15.81 32.12
CA LYS A 147 21.54 -16.59 31.78
C LYS A 147 20.26 -16.01 32.32
N THR A 148 20.32 -15.52 33.55
CA THR A 148 19.17 -14.98 34.27
C THR A 148 19.50 -13.61 34.83
N VAL A 149 18.55 -12.69 34.67
CA VAL A 149 18.60 -11.34 35.21
C VAL A 149 17.31 -11.09 35.98
N VAL A 150 17.43 -10.52 37.19
CA VAL A 150 16.31 -9.98 37.95
C VAL A 150 16.58 -8.50 38.21
N LEU A 151 15.66 -7.65 37.77
CA LEU A 151 15.73 -6.20 37.91
C LEU A 151 14.76 -5.75 39.00
N GLY A 152 15.26 -5.09 40.04
CA GLY A 152 14.44 -4.58 41.13
C GLY A 152 13.60 -3.37 40.75
N ASP A 153 12.62 -3.06 41.60
CA ASP A 153 11.60 -2.01 41.37
C ASP A 153 12.15 -0.57 41.44
N GLY A 154 13.43 -0.40 41.77
CA GLY A 154 14.09 0.90 41.87
C GLY A 154 14.45 1.53 40.52
N LEU A 155 14.55 0.72 39.46
CA LEU A 155 14.89 1.18 38.11
C LEU A 155 13.65 1.70 37.39
N THR A 156 13.79 2.88 36.78
CA THR A 156 12.77 3.46 35.89
C THR A 156 13.14 3.37 34.41
N ALA A 157 14.40 3.07 34.09
CA ALA A 157 14.87 2.92 32.72
C ALA A 157 16.04 1.92 32.65
N LEU A 158 16.18 1.23 31.52
CA LEU A 158 17.43 0.54 31.16
C LEU A 158 18.25 1.47 30.26
N PRO A 159 19.55 1.70 30.56
CA PRO A 159 20.41 2.54 29.74
C PRO A 159 20.83 1.82 28.45
N GLU A 160 21.46 2.58 27.54
CA GLU A 160 22.02 2.09 26.29
C GLU A 160 22.93 0.86 26.52
N GLY A 161 22.75 -0.17 25.69
CA GLY A 161 23.61 -1.35 25.63
C GLY A 161 23.75 -2.15 26.92
N MET A 162 22.88 -1.95 27.93
CA MET A 162 23.06 -2.52 29.27
C MET A 162 23.37 -4.01 29.27
N PHE A 163 22.69 -4.80 28.42
CA PHE A 163 22.88 -6.25 28.24
C PHE A 163 23.22 -6.63 26.80
N GLN A 164 23.71 -5.69 25.99
CA GLN A 164 24.09 -5.97 24.61
C GLN A 164 25.14 -7.11 24.56
N GLU A 165 25.00 -8.00 23.57
CA GLU A 165 25.80 -9.20 23.34
C GLU A 165 25.79 -10.23 24.50
N CYS A 166 24.81 -10.16 25.40
CA CYS A 166 24.56 -11.22 26.39
C CYS A 166 23.90 -12.46 25.74
N GLY A 167 24.59 -13.10 24.79
CA GLY A 167 24.03 -14.15 23.92
C GLY A 167 23.56 -15.45 24.60
N LYS A 168 23.73 -15.59 25.92
CA LYS A 168 23.19 -16.68 26.74
C LYS A 168 22.04 -16.28 27.66
N LEU A 169 21.61 -15.02 27.61
CA LEU A 169 20.50 -14.52 28.42
C LEU A 169 19.23 -15.22 27.95
N GLU A 170 18.60 -15.98 28.84
CA GLU A 170 17.40 -16.77 28.57
C GLU A 170 16.16 -16.12 29.19
N THR A 171 16.30 -15.50 30.37
CA THR A 171 15.19 -14.90 31.12
C THR A 171 15.58 -13.58 31.77
N VAL A 172 14.67 -12.60 31.69
CA VAL A 172 14.76 -11.33 32.40
C VAL A 172 13.46 -11.15 33.19
N GLU A 173 13.57 -10.95 34.50
CA GLU A 173 12.47 -10.50 35.35
C GLU A 173 12.59 -8.98 35.51
N PHE A 174 11.64 -8.24 34.94
CA PHE A 174 11.61 -6.77 34.99
C PHE A 174 10.92 -6.28 36.27
N GLY A 175 11.33 -5.10 36.76
CA GLY A 175 10.68 -4.43 37.88
C GLY A 175 9.42 -3.66 37.43
N GLU A 176 8.47 -3.48 38.34
CA GLU A 176 7.11 -2.98 38.05
C GLU A 176 7.05 -1.46 37.76
N ASN A 177 8.16 -0.73 37.92
CA ASN A 177 8.25 0.73 37.71
C ASN A 177 9.06 1.10 36.46
N LEU A 178 9.45 0.14 35.63
CA LEU A 178 10.24 0.39 34.43
C LEU A 178 9.41 1.14 33.39
N VAL A 179 9.90 2.29 32.93
CA VAL A 179 9.23 3.18 31.97
C VAL A 179 9.84 3.08 30.58
N SER A 180 11.16 2.85 30.47
CA SER A 180 11.82 2.70 29.17
C SER A 180 12.90 1.62 29.11
N ILE A 181 13.05 1.04 27.92
CA ILE A 181 14.20 0.19 27.55
C ILE A 181 15.04 0.98 26.55
N GLY A 182 16.28 1.28 26.91
CA GLY A 182 17.18 2.11 26.12
C GLY A 182 17.73 1.44 24.86
N GLU A 183 18.39 2.26 24.05
CA GLU A 183 19.01 1.86 22.79
C GLU A 183 19.91 0.62 22.92
N GLU A 184 19.76 -0.33 22.00
CA GLU A 184 20.55 -1.58 21.96
C GLU A 184 20.55 -2.43 23.26
N ALA A 185 19.68 -2.15 24.25
CA ALA A 185 19.80 -2.69 25.61
C ALA A 185 19.89 -4.23 25.68
N PHE A 186 19.22 -4.94 24.76
CA PHE A 186 19.24 -6.41 24.60
C PHE A 186 19.73 -6.85 23.22
N GLN A 187 20.38 -5.98 22.45
CA GLN A 187 20.93 -6.33 21.14
C GLN A 187 21.77 -7.61 21.22
N GLY A 188 21.53 -8.55 20.32
CA GLY A 188 22.32 -9.79 20.25
C GLY A 188 22.07 -10.77 21.41
N CYS A 189 21.01 -10.59 22.20
CA CYS A 189 20.55 -11.58 23.19
C CYS A 189 19.89 -12.80 22.52
N VAL A 190 20.66 -13.51 21.69
CA VAL A 190 20.21 -14.59 20.78
C VAL A 190 19.57 -15.81 21.47
N SER A 191 19.62 -15.90 22.81
CA SER A 191 19.01 -16.98 23.59
C SER A 191 17.71 -16.59 24.28
N LEU A 192 17.33 -15.31 24.25
CA LEU A 192 16.11 -14.80 24.87
C LEU A 192 14.91 -15.39 24.13
N GLU A 193 14.00 -16.05 24.84
CA GLU A 193 12.87 -16.76 24.21
C GLU A 193 11.51 -16.14 24.51
N ASN A 194 11.27 -15.74 25.76
CA ASN A 194 10.00 -15.17 26.21
C ASN A 194 10.31 -13.92 27.05
N VAL A 195 9.60 -12.84 26.76
CA VAL A 195 9.77 -11.55 27.45
C VAL A 195 8.40 -11.12 27.97
N VAL A 196 8.35 -10.71 29.23
CA VAL A 196 7.15 -10.12 29.84
C VAL A 196 7.54 -8.73 30.33
N LEU A 197 7.03 -7.71 29.65
CA LEU A 197 7.26 -6.32 29.98
C LEU A 197 6.22 -5.84 31.01
N PRO A 198 6.60 -4.93 31.93
CA PRO A 198 5.67 -4.43 32.94
C PRO A 198 4.67 -3.43 32.36
N ASP A 199 3.48 -3.33 32.96
CA ASP A 199 2.42 -2.39 32.54
C ASP A 199 2.84 -0.91 32.61
N SER A 200 3.90 -0.58 33.35
CA SER A 200 4.46 0.77 33.44
C SER A 200 5.32 1.18 32.23
N LEU A 201 5.70 0.22 31.38
CA LEU A 201 6.60 0.48 30.26
C LEU A 201 5.88 1.34 29.21
N GLU A 202 6.48 2.47 28.85
CA GLU A 202 5.92 3.38 27.84
C GLU A 202 6.72 3.37 26.53
N VAL A 203 8.03 3.08 26.58
CA VAL A 203 8.93 3.23 25.42
C VAL A 203 9.93 2.07 25.32
N ILE A 204 10.08 1.54 24.11
CA ILE A 204 11.22 0.71 23.70
C ILE A 204 12.01 1.53 22.67
N GLU A 205 13.26 1.84 22.95
CA GLU A 205 14.10 2.69 22.08
C GLU A 205 14.74 1.90 20.92
N GLU A 206 15.54 2.60 20.13
CA GLU A 206 16.17 2.11 18.90
C GLU A 206 16.95 0.81 19.12
N ALA A 207 16.77 -0.16 18.23
CA ALA A 207 17.52 -1.43 18.20
C ALA A 207 17.51 -2.25 19.51
N ALA A 208 16.62 -1.96 20.46
CA ALA A 208 16.66 -2.53 21.81
C ALA A 208 16.72 -4.06 21.86
N PHE A 209 16.03 -4.76 20.95
CA PHE A 209 15.99 -6.23 20.85
C PHE A 209 16.51 -6.76 19.50
N ILE A 210 17.29 -5.97 18.77
CA ILE A 210 17.81 -6.38 17.46
C ILE A 210 18.53 -7.74 17.53
N ALA A 211 18.23 -8.60 16.56
CA ALA A 211 18.77 -9.95 16.45
C ALA A 211 18.54 -10.84 17.70
N CYS A 212 17.46 -10.62 18.47
CA CYS A 212 16.95 -11.60 19.43
C CYS A 212 16.30 -12.79 18.72
N VAL A 213 17.09 -13.54 17.94
CA VAL A 213 16.62 -14.53 16.95
C VAL A 213 15.80 -15.70 17.49
N ARG A 214 15.75 -15.90 18.82
CA ARG A 214 14.96 -16.94 19.49
C ARG A 214 13.75 -16.41 20.23
N LEU A 215 13.53 -15.09 20.26
CA LEU A 215 12.38 -14.47 20.87
C LEU A 215 11.14 -14.94 20.11
N LYS A 216 10.25 -15.66 20.80
CA LYS A 216 9.03 -16.25 20.21
C LYS A 216 7.79 -15.51 20.63
N ASP A 217 7.75 -15.16 21.91
CA ASP A 217 6.60 -14.59 22.59
C ASP A 217 7.06 -13.37 23.39
N ILE A 218 6.35 -12.26 23.23
CA ILE A 218 6.57 -11.04 23.99
C ILE A 218 5.22 -10.50 24.45
N ASP A 219 5.11 -10.29 25.76
CA ASP A 219 4.00 -9.56 26.36
C ASP A 219 4.46 -8.12 26.57
N PHE A 220 3.84 -7.18 25.85
CA PHE A 220 4.21 -5.77 25.89
C PHE A 220 3.62 -5.01 27.09
N GLY A 221 2.75 -5.64 27.90
CA GLY A 221 1.97 -4.95 28.90
C GLY A 221 0.97 -3.96 28.29
N ASN A 222 0.26 -3.21 29.14
CA ASN A 222 -0.82 -2.32 28.70
C ASN A 222 -0.42 -0.83 28.55
N GLY A 223 0.81 -0.46 28.89
CA GLY A 223 1.26 0.94 28.93
C GLY A 223 2.08 1.41 27.73
N LEU A 224 2.52 0.48 26.87
CA LEU A 224 3.48 0.77 25.81
C LEU A 224 2.90 1.73 24.78
N LYS A 225 3.61 2.81 24.48
CA LYS A 225 3.21 3.86 23.53
C LYS A 225 4.07 3.88 22.28
N VAL A 226 5.37 3.60 22.40
CA VAL A 226 6.32 3.74 21.30
C VAL A 226 7.23 2.53 21.20
N ILE A 227 7.35 1.99 19.99
CA ILE A 227 8.38 1.03 19.60
C ILE A 227 9.33 1.74 18.64
N GLY A 228 10.60 1.88 19.03
CA GLY A 228 11.61 2.62 18.29
C GLY A 228 12.10 1.95 17.01
N GLU A 229 12.92 2.69 16.27
CA GLU A 229 13.54 2.24 15.02
C GLU A 229 14.34 0.94 15.22
N TYR A 230 14.16 -0.04 14.34
CA TYR A 230 14.78 -1.38 14.40
C TYR A 230 14.64 -2.16 15.73
N ALA A 231 13.73 -1.76 16.64
CA ALA A 231 13.66 -2.31 17.99
C ALA A 231 13.59 -3.85 18.03
N PHE A 232 12.92 -4.49 17.09
CA PHE A 232 12.79 -5.94 16.92
C PHE A 232 13.23 -6.43 15.53
N TYR A 233 14.20 -5.73 14.92
CA TYR A 233 14.77 -6.15 13.64
C TYR A 233 15.42 -7.54 13.76
N ALA A 234 15.14 -8.41 12.79
CA ALA A 234 15.68 -9.77 12.71
C ALA A 234 15.39 -10.66 13.95
N CYS A 235 14.24 -10.48 14.61
CA CYS A 235 13.72 -11.38 15.64
C CYS A 235 13.05 -12.63 15.02
N PHE A 236 13.83 -13.44 14.29
CA PHE A 236 13.36 -14.56 13.46
C PHE A 236 12.48 -15.62 14.14
N GLY A 237 12.37 -15.62 15.47
CA GLY A 237 11.52 -16.54 16.22
C GLY A 237 10.09 -16.03 16.45
N LEU A 238 9.85 -14.73 16.26
CA LEU A 238 8.61 -14.07 16.64
C LEU A 238 7.49 -14.51 15.71
N LYS A 239 6.48 -15.17 16.26
CA LYS A 239 5.40 -15.78 15.48
C LYS A 239 4.12 -14.97 15.48
N GLU A 240 3.78 -14.43 16.64
CA GLU A 240 2.56 -13.66 16.87
C GLU A 240 2.93 -12.37 17.59
N LEU A 241 2.30 -11.27 17.18
CA LEU A 241 2.47 -9.97 17.80
C LEU A 241 1.10 -9.47 18.27
N ILE A 242 0.98 -9.17 19.56
CA ILE A 242 -0.21 -8.52 20.13
C ILE A 242 0.24 -7.21 20.73
N LEU A 243 -0.07 -6.10 20.06
CA LEU A 243 0.25 -4.76 20.51
C LEU A 243 -0.88 -4.22 21.40
N PRO A 244 -0.57 -3.52 22.50
CA PRO A 244 -1.60 -2.99 23.40
C PRO A 244 -2.31 -1.78 22.79
N ASP A 245 -3.55 -1.53 23.23
CA ASP A 245 -4.37 -0.39 22.77
C ASP A 245 -3.71 0.99 23.01
N SER A 246 -2.74 1.06 23.92
CA SER A 246 -1.96 2.28 24.20
C SER A 246 -0.91 2.61 23.16
N ILE A 247 -0.59 1.69 22.25
CA ILE A 247 0.46 1.90 21.25
C ILE A 247 0.08 3.08 20.36
N GLU A 248 0.98 4.04 20.17
CA GLU A 248 0.76 5.21 19.31
C GLU A 248 1.63 5.15 18.06
N GLU A 249 2.84 4.59 18.16
CA GLU A 249 3.86 4.65 17.11
C GLU A 249 4.67 3.35 17.00
N ILE A 250 4.86 2.90 15.76
CA ILE A 250 5.83 1.85 15.38
C ILE A 250 6.88 2.52 14.49
N GLY A 251 8.13 2.54 14.95
CA GLY A 251 9.25 3.16 14.27
C GLY A 251 9.73 2.43 13.02
N ALA A 252 10.60 3.09 12.26
CA ALA A 252 11.14 2.55 11.02
C ALA A 252 11.85 1.21 11.24
N GLY A 253 11.63 0.22 10.37
CA GLY A 253 12.26 -1.09 10.46
C GLY A 253 12.01 -1.88 11.75
N ALA A 254 11.10 -1.43 12.63
CA ALA A 254 10.94 -1.95 13.99
C ALA A 254 10.75 -3.47 14.03
N PHE A 255 10.04 -4.02 13.05
CA PHE A 255 9.79 -5.45 12.89
C PHE A 255 10.28 -6.01 11.53
N SER A 256 11.21 -5.33 10.86
CA SER A 256 11.77 -5.81 9.59
C SER A 256 12.52 -7.14 9.77
N ASP A 257 12.47 -7.97 8.74
CA ASP A 257 13.08 -9.30 8.67
C ASP A 257 12.55 -10.29 9.73
N ASN A 258 11.32 -10.11 10.23
CA ASN A 258 10.65 -11.08 11.09
C ASN A 258 10.04 -12.23 10.28
N TYR A 259 10.91 -13.11 9.79
CA TYR A 259 10.56 -14.23 8.90
C TYR A 259 9.66 -15.32 9.49
N ALA A 260 9.29 -15.25 10.77
CA ALA A 260 8.34 -16.21 11.37
C ALA A 260 7.00 -15.56 11.73
N LEU A 261 6.86 -14.24 11.58
CA LEU A 261 5.66 -13.51 11.98
C LEU A 261 4.51 -13.93 11.06
N GLU A 262 3.51 -14.60 11.63
CA GLU A 262 2.33 -15.11 10.93
C GLU A 262 1.11 -14.21 11.13
N THR A 263 0.98 -13.63 12.34
CA THR A 263 -0.18 -12.84 12.78
C THR A 263 0.22 -11.63 13.59
N ILE A 264 -0.49 -10.53 13.37
CA ILE A 264 -0.39 -9.30 14.15
C ILE A 264 -1.78 -8.83 14.57
N VAL A 265 -1.89 -8.39 15.83
CA VAL A 265 -3.03 -7.66 16.36
C VAL A 265 -2.52 -6.29 16.77
N PHE A 266 -2.95 -5.26 16.04
CA PHE A 266 -2.64 -3.88 16.38
C PHE A 266 -3.56 -3.37 17.49
N GLY A 267 -3.06 -2.46 18.30
CA GLY A 267 -3.87 -1.74 19.28
C GLY A 267 -4.58 -0.54 18.68
N ASP A 268 -5.75 -0.18 19.24
CA ASP A 268 -6.63 0.88 18.73
C ASP A 268 -6.06 2.31 18.85
N GLY A 269 -4.91 2.50 19.52
CA GLY A 269 -4.23 3.80 19.64
C GLY A 269 -3.27 4.12 18.49
N LEU A 270 -2.96 3.15 17.63
CA LEU A 270 -1.86 3.23 16.66
C LEU A 270 -2.15 4.29 15.59
N LYS A 271 -1.27 5.27 15.43
CA LYS A 271 -1.44 6.34 14.43
C LYS A 271 -0.58 6.16 13.20
N THR A 272 0.68 5.73 13.39
CA THR A 272 1.69 5.71 12.33
C THR A 272 2.43 4.38 12.32
N ILE A 273 2.61 3.84 11.11
CA ILE A 273 3.48 2.69 10.83
C ILE A 273 4.67 3.20 10.03
N GLY A 274 5.85 3.23 10.66
CA GLY A 274 7.05 3.82 10.09
C GLY A 274 7.64 3.06 8.90
N ALA A 275 8.56 3.72 8.20
CA ALA A 275 9.17 3.19 6.99
C ALA A 275 9.79 1.80 7.22
N TYR A 276 9.52 0.85 6.31
CA TYR A 276 10.03 -0.54 6.38
C TYR A 276 9.66 -1.30 7.67
N ALA A 277 8.71 -0.82 8.48
CA ALA A 277 8.42 -1.38 9.81
C ALA A 277 8.20 -2.90 9.81
N PHE A 278 7.56 -3.47 8.79
CA PHE A 278 7.30 -4.89 8.62
C PHE A 278 7.90 -5.47 7.35
N GLU A 279 8.91 -4.81 6.77
CA GLU A 279 9.61 -5.30 5.57
C GLU A 279 9.98 -6.78 5.72
N SER A 280 9.73 -7.56 4.66
CA SER A 280 10.09 -8.96 4.60
C SER A 280 9.53 -9.83 5.75
N CYS A 281 8.37 -9.46 6.32
CA CYS A 281 7.58 -10.38 7.15
C CYS A 281 6.92 -11.47 6.28
N LEU A 282 7.73 -12.44 5.82
CA LEU A 282 7.39 -13.35 4.72
C LEU A 282 6.17 -14.25 4.95
N PHE A 283 5.77 -14.46 6.21
CA PHE A 283 4.65 -15.35 6.58
C PHE A 283 3.44 -14.61 7.13
N LEU A 284 3.46 -13.28 7.16
CA LEU A 284 2.32 -12.49 7.62
C LEU A 284 1.18 -12.67 6.62
N THR A 285 0.03 -13.20 7.08
CA THR A 285 -1.05 -13.64 6.18
C THR A 285 -2.25 -12.70 6.10
N GLU A 286 -2.49 -11.93 7.15
CA GLU A 286 -3.65 -11.07 7.29
C GLU A 286 -3.22 -9.76 7.96
N LEU A 287 -3.67 -8.65 7.41
CA LEU A 287 -3.43 -7.31 7.92
C LEU A 287 -4.76 -6.58 8.11
N ASN A 288 -5.15 -6.38 9.36
CA ASN A 288 -6.33 -5.61 9.75
C ASN A 288 -5.84 -4.36 10.48
N LEU A 289 -5.78 -3.23 9.78
CA LEU A 289 -5.33 -1.97 10.36
C LEU A 289 -6.46 -1.31 11.15
N PRO A 290 -6.20 -0.81 12.37
CA PRO A 290 -7.22 -0.16 13.18
C PRO A 290 -7.62 1.20 12.58
N ASP A 291 -8.81 1.67 12.93
CA ASP A 291 -9.37 2.94 12.44
C ASP A 291 -8.52 4.17 12.80
N SER A 292 -7.64 4.05 13.79
CA SER A 292 -6.73 5.10 14.24
C SER A 292 -5.52 5.32 13.34
N VAL A 293 -5.19 4.37 12.45
CA VAL A 293 -4.00 4.50 11.58
C VAL A 293 -4.28 5.58 10.55
N GLU A 294 -3.48 6.65 10.59
CA GLU A 294 -3.55 7.79 9.67
C GLU A 294 -2.55 7.62 8.52
N GLU A 295 -1.41 6.97 8.74
CA GLU A 295 -0.29 6.91 7.79
C GLU A 295 0.40 5.54 7.77
N ILE A 296 0.64 5.04 6.56
CA ILE A 296 1.50 3.89 6.26
C ILE A 296 2.69 4.43 5.48
N ASP A 297 3.88 4.41 6.07
CA ASP A 297 5.07 5.04 5.50
C ASP A 297 5.79 4.15 4.48
N VAL A 298 6.86 4.67 3.87
CA VAL A 298 7.64 4.07 2.79
C VAL A 298 8.02 2.62 3.08
N GLY A 299 7.62 1.70 2.22
CA GLY A 299 8.00 0.29 2.29
C GLY A 299 7.52 -0.45 3.53
N ALA A 300 6.56 0.09 4.31
CA ALA A 300 6.14 -0.47 5.59
C ALA A 300 5.85 -1.98 5.55
N PHE A 301 5.32 -2.51 4.46
CA PHE A 301 5.02 -3.93 4.24
C PHE A 301 5.67 -4.49 2.96
N VAL A 302 6.75 -3.87 2.46
CA VAL A 302 7.42 -4.34 1.25
C VAL A 302 7.90 -5.79 1.41
N SER A 303 7.71 -6.60 0.37
CA SER A 303 8.05 -8.03 0.38
C SER A 303 7.35 -8.87 1.46
N CYS A 304 6.21 -8.42 2.01
CA CYS A 304 5.31 -9.28 2.79
C CYS A 304 4.53 -10.24 1.87
N VAL A 305 5.25 -11.20 1.30
CA VAL A 305 4.78 -12.05 0.19
C VAL A 305 3.55 -12.93 0.49
N SER A 306 3.16 -13.07 1.76
CA SER A 306 2.05 -13.94 2.17
C SER A 306 0.75 -13.21 2.54
N ILE A 307 0.72 -11.87 2.56
CA ILE A 307 -0.47 -11.11 2.94
C ILE A 307 -1.57 -11.39 1.91
N GLY A 308 -2.55 -12.21 2.28
CA GLY A 308 -3.67 -12.59 1.41
C GLY A 308 -4.93 -11.79 1.67
N LYS A 309 -5.02 -11.17 2.85
CA LYS A 309 -6.13 -10.31 3.27
C LYS A 309 -5.58 -9.00 3.82
N LEU A 310 -6.09 -7.91 3.29
CA LEU A 310 -5.74 -6.56 3.68
C LEU A 310 -7.03 -5.78 3.92
N GLN A 311 -7.15 -5.22 5.12
CA GLN A 311 -8.21 -4.31 5.49
C GLN A 311 -7.59 -3.02 6.06
N PHE A 312 -7.89 -1.90 5.41
CA PHE A 312 -7.53 -0.57 5.90
C PHE A 312 -8.53 -0.08 6.94
N GLY A 313 -8.05 0.69 7.91
CA GLY A 313 -8.89 1.43 8.84
C GLY A 313 -9.47 2.69 8.20
N SER A 314 -10.59 3.18 8.75
CA SER A 314 -11.30 4.36 8.25
C SER A 314 -10.60 5.71 8.50
N GLY A 315 -9.53 5.73 9.31
CA GLY A 315 -8.70 6.92 9.53
C GLY A 315 -7.60 7.14 8.49
N LEU A 316 -7.31 6.15 7.65
CA LEU A 316 -6.13 6.17 6.76
C LEU A 316 -6.15 7.35 5.79
N LYS A 317 -5.05 8.10 5.72
CA LYS A 317 -4.88 9.27 4.84
C LYS A 317 -3.88 9.04 3.73
N THR A 318 -2.75 8.40 4.04
CA THR A 318 -1.64 8.26 3.10
C THR A 318 -1.10 6.83 3.04
N ILE A 319 -0.72 6.40 1.84
CA ILE A 319 -0.01 5.15 1.58
C ILE A 319 1.31 5.51 0.91
N GLY A 320 2.42 5.26 1.60
CA GLY A 320 3.77 5.67 1.19
C GLY A 320 4.38 4.84 0.06
N GLU A 321 5.51 5.32 -0.43
CA GLU A 321 6.24 4.74 -1.56
C GLU A 321 6.57 3.27 -1.28
N ASN A 322 6.32 2.36 -2.23
CA ASN A 322 6.57 0.92 -2.08
C ASN A 322 5.86 0.23 -0.89
N ALA A 323 4.89 0.87 -0.21
CA ALA A 323 4.33 0.37 1.05
C ALA A 323 3.91 -1.11 1.02
N PHE A 324 3.36 -1.59 -0.09
CA PHE A 324 2.96 -2.98 -0.32
C PHE A 324 3.64 -3.59 -1.55
N ALA A 325 4.75 -3.03 -2.04
CA ALA A 325 5.45 -3.60 -3.20
C ALA A 325 5.89 -5.04 -2.92
N PHE A 326 5.80 -5.91 -3.93
CA PHE A 326 6.09 -7.34 -3.85
C PHE A 326 5.23 -8.12 -2.83
N CYS A 327 4.06 -7.60 -2.44
CA CYS A 327 3.08 -8.36 -1.65
C CYS A 327 2.35 -9.39 -2.53
N LEU A 328 3.07 -10.47 -2.87
CA LEU A 328 2.61 -11.51 -3.79
C LEU A 328 1.34 -12.26 -3.33
N GLY A 329 0.95 -12.15 -2.05
CA GLY A 329 -0.24 -12.79 -1.52
C GLY A 329 -1.54 -12.04 -1.84
N LEU A 330 -1.46 -10.74 -2.12
CA LEU A 330 -2.63 -9.87 -2.23
C LEU A 330 -3.49 -10.29 -3.42
N LYS A 331 -4.80 -10.42 -3.19
CA LYS A 331 -5.78 -10.75 -4.23
C LYS A 331 -6.75 -9.63 -4.53
N SER A 332 -7.11 -8.86 -3.50
CA SER A 332 -8.03 -7.73 -3.61
C SER A 332 -7.56 -6.63 -2.70
N VAL A 333 -7.57 -5.41 -3.22
CA VAL A 333 -7.28 -4.18 -2.49
C VAL A 333 -8.42 -3.21 -2.74
N ILE A 334 -8.97 -2.66 -1.66
CA ILE A 334 -10.00 -1.62 -1.69
C ILE A 334 -9.43 -0.43 -0.94
N ILE A 335 -9.04 0.60 -1.66
CA ILE A 335 -8.53 1.84 -1.08
C ILE A 335 -9.74 2.72 -0.70
N PRO A 336 -9.95 3.05 0.58
CA PRO A 336 -11.12 3.80 1.04
C PRO A 336 -11.20 5.24 0.50
N ASP A 337 -12.40 5.82 0.49
CA ASP A 337 -12.66 7.20 0.06
C ASP A 337 -11.99 8.28 0.93
N ASN A 338 -11.55 7.93 2.14
CA ASN A 338 -10.85 8.84 3.04
C ASN A 338 -9.34 8.96 2.77
N VAL A 339 -8.78 8.11 1.90
CA VAL A 339 -7.37 8.17 1.49
C VAL A 339 -7.17 9.34 0.55
N GLU A 340 -6.28 10.25 0.91
CA GLU A 340 -6.00 11.51 0.20
C GLU A 340 -4.78 11.39 -0.72
N GLY A 341 -3.83 10.50 -0.40
CA GLY A 341 -2.59 10.35 -1.16
C GLY A 341 -2.07 8.92 -1.19
N ILE A 342 -1.50 8.55 -2.34
CA ILE A 342 -0.77 7.31 -2.57
C ILE A 342 0.52 7.71 -3.28
N ASP A 343 1.65 7.18 -2.82
CA ASP A 343 2.97 7.45 -3.41
C ASP A 343 3.41 6.35 -4.39
N ASP A 344 4.52 6.60 -5.08
CA ASP A 344 5.04 5.77 -6.17
C ASP A 344 5.21 4.29 -5.76
N SER A 345 4.93 3.38 -6.70
CA SER A 345 5.13 1.93 -6.54
C SER A 345 4.41 1.29 -5.34
N ALA A 346 3.42 1.93 -4.73
CA ALA A 346 2.75 1.43 -3.51
C ALA A 346 2.30 -0.05 -3.58
N PHE A 347 1.93 -0.56 -4.75
CA PHE A 347 1.55 -1.96 -5.00
C PHE A 347 2.33 -2.60 -6.16
N GLU A 348 3.55 -2.12 -6.45
CA GLU A 348 4.39 -2.67 -7.53
C GLU A 348 4.58 -4.18 -7.35
N GLU A 349 4.49 -4.93 -8.45
CA GLU A 349 4.73 -6.38 -8.52
C GLU A 349 3.87 -7.20 -7.53
N CYS A 350 2.67 -6.70 -7.18
CA CYS A 350 1.63 -7.50 -6.52
C CYS A 350 1.00 -8.50 -7.52
N MET A 351 1.79 -9.48 -7.95
CA MET A 351 1.50 -10.33 -9.11
C MET A 351 0.18 -11.12 -9.04
N ASN A 352 -0.38 -11.36 -7.86
CA ASN A 352 -1.65 -12.07 -7.65
C ASN A 352 -2.84 -11.14 -7.39
N LEU A 353 -2.66 -9.82 -7.44
CA LEU A 353 -3.74 -8.85 -7.26
C LEU A 353 -4.71 -8.95 -8.43
N GLU A 354 -5.96 -9.33 -8.17
CA GLU A 354 -7.01 -9.53 -9.18
C GLU A 354 -8.01 -8.35 -9.24
N ILE A 355 -8.24 -7.71 -8.09
CA ILE A 355 -9.23 -6.64 -7.90
C ILE A 355 -8.58 -5.45 -7.22
N LEU A 356 -8.67 -4.28 -7.84
CA LEU A 356 -8.29 -3.00 -7.25
C LEU A 356 -9.44 -2.00 -7.38
N VAL A 357 -9.84 -1.44 -6.23
CA VAL A 357 -10.79 -0.32 -6.16
C VAL A 357 -10.07 0.86 -5.53
N ILE A 358 -10.07 2.00 -6.23
CA ILE A 358 -9.49 3.25 -5.76
C ILE A 358 -10.63 4.21 -5.41
N GLY A 359 -10.73 4.59 -4.14
CA GLY A 359 -11.78 5.47 -3.63
C GLY A 359 -11.71 6.91 -4.14
N ASP A 360 -12.79 7.65 -3.92
CA ASP A 360 -12.99 9.01 -4.43
C ASP A 360 -12.08 10.08 -3.77
N GLY A 361 -11.41 9.75 -2.67
CA GLY A 361 -10.47 10.66 -1.99
C GLY A 361 -9.15 10.88 -2.75
N VAL A 362 -8.80 9.94 -3.64
CA VAL A 362 -7.52 9.94 -4.37
C VAL A 362 -7.61 10.85 -5.59
N THR A 363 -6.71 11.82 -5.70
CA THR A 363 -6.68 12.78 -6.82
C THR A 363 -5.63 12.46 -7.88
N ALA A 364 -4.68 11.56 -7.61
CA ALA A 364 -3.67 11.16 -8.58
C ALA A 364 -3.30 9.68 -8.41
N ILE A 365 -3.10 9.00 -9.53
CA ILE A 365 -2.48 7.66 -9.55
C ILE A 365 -0.98 7.85 -9.79
N PRO A 366 -0.12 7.51 -8.82
CA PRO A 366 1.31 7.82 -8.86
C PRO A 366 2.11 6.87 -9.77
N ASN A 367 3.41 7.15 -9.93
CA ASN A 367 4.26 6.39 -10.84
C ASN A 367 4.33 4.92 -10.42
N SER A 368 4.23 4.01 -11.38
CA SER A 368 4.37 2.56 -11.18
C SER A 368 3.48 1.95 -10.08
N MET A 369 2.41 2.63 -9.64
CA MET A 369 1.58 2.23 -8.49
C MET A 369 1.24 0.74 -8.48
N CYS A 370 0.87 0.18 -9.64
CA CYS A 370 0.53 -1.22 -9.86
C CYS A 370 1.31 -1.83 -11.03
N PHE A 371 2.53 -1.34 -11.32
CA PHE A 371 3.38 -1.93 -12.35
C PHE A 371 3.62 -3.42 -12.05
N GLY A 372 3.47 -4.29 -13.06
CA GLY A 372 3.70 -5.73 -12.88
C GLY A 372 2.60 -6.47 -12.11
N CYS A 373 1.43 -5.85 -11.87
CA CYS A 373 0.24 -6.55 -11.34
C CYS A 373 -0.40 -7.44 -12.41
N ILE A 374 0.31 -8.50 -12.82
CA ILE A 374 -0.01 -9.34 -13.99
C ILE A 374 -1.37 -10.06 -13.92
N SER A 375 -1.96 -10.19 -12.73
CA SER A 375 -3.29 -10.81 -12.52
C SER A 375 -4.43 -9.80 -12.40
N LEU A 376 -4.15 -8.50 -12.45
CA LEU A 376 -5.17 -7.46 -12.25
C LEU A 376 -6.19 -7.53 -13.37
N LYS A 377 -7.44 -7.84 -13.01
CA LYS A 377 -8.54 -8.03 -13.96
C LYS A 377 -9.61 -6.95 -13.80
N ASN A 378 -9.93 -6.57 -12.56
CA ASN A 378 -10.96 -5.60 -12.26
C ASN A 378 -10.34 -4.38 -11.62
N LEU A 379 -10.32 -3.27 -12.36
CA LEU A 379 -9.85 -1.97 -11.90
C LEU A 379 -11.04 -1.01 -11.84
N THR A 380 -11.26 -0.39 -10.68
CA THR A 380 -12.22 0.70 -10.50
C THR A 380 -11.46 1.95 -10.05
N LEU A 381 -11.66 3.04 -10.79
CA LEU A 381 -11.03 4.34 -10.55
C LEU A 381 -12.05 5.31 -9.93
N GLY A 382 -11.64 6.02 -8.89
CA GLY A 382 -12.42 7.08 -8.26
C GLY A 382 -12.70 8.24 -9.22
N SER A 383 -13.79 8.95 -8.98
CA SER A 383 -14.32 9.99 -9.85
C SER A 383 -13.60 11.35 -9.77
N ASN A 384 -12.64 11.49 -8.84
CA ASN A 384 -11.86 12.72 -8.61
C ASN A 384 -10.39 12.61 -9.04
N ILE A 385 -10.00 11.52 -9.72
CA ILE A 385 -8.62 11.35 -10.21
C ILE A 385 -8.37 12.36 -11.33
N GLU A 386 -7.35 13.20 -11.17
CA GLU A 386 -6.94 14.24 -12.14
C GLU A 386 -5.80 13.74 -13.03
N ILE A 387 -4.92 12.88 -12.52
CA ILE A 387 -3.70 12.44 -13.22
C ILE A 387 -3.52 10.93 -13.06
N ILE A 388 -3.14 10.26 -14.14
CA ILE A 388 -2.60 8.89 -14.11
C ILE A 388 -1.15 8.97 -14.57
N ASP A 389 -0.20 8.81 -13.65
CA ASP A 389 1.23 9.04 -13.90
C ASP A 389 1.90 7.84 -14.60
N ASN A 390 3.21 7.95 -14.83
CA ASN A 390 3.95 7.03 -15.67
C ASN A 390 3.96 5.62 -15.11
N TRP A 391 3.81 4.62 -15.99
CA TRP A 391 3.85 3.19 -15.67
C TRP A 391 2.81 2.71 -14.64
N ALA A 392 1.84 3.55 -14.24
CA ALA A 392 0.89 3.30 -13.15
C ALA A 392 0.27 1.89 -13.15
N PHE A 393 -0.12 1.39 -14.31
CA PHE A 393 -0.69 0.05 -14.54
C PHE A 393 0.06 -0.72 -15.63
N GLY A 394 1.33 -0.41 -15.87
CA GLY A 394 2.15 -1.12 -16.85
C GLY A 394 2.24 -2.61 -16.51
N ARG A 395 2.12 -3.49 -17.52
CA ARG A 395 2.11 -4.95 -17.39
C ARG A 395 0.99 -5.51 -16.51
N CYS A 396 -0.18 -4.88 -16.52
CA CYS A 396 -1.42 -5.49 -16.02
C CYS A 396 -2.00 -6.43 -17.09
N ASN A 397 -1.32 -7.55 -17.37
CA ASN A 397 -1.59 -8.42 -18.53
C ASN A 397 -3.02 -9.01 -18.58
N GLN A 398 -3.75 -9.04 -17.47
CA GLN A 398 -5.12 -9.59 -17.39
C GLN A 398 -6.23 -8.55 -17.34
N LEU A 399 -5.91 -7.25 -17.44
CA LEU A 399 -6.92 -6.20 -17.43
C LEU A 399 -7.75 -6.29 -18.71
N GLU A 400 -9.06 -6.53 -18.62
CA GLU A 400 -9.92 -6.80 -19.79
C GLU A 400 -10.62 -5.55 -20.33
N SER A 401 -10.97 -4.62 -19.45
CA SER A 401 -11.68 -3.38 -19.79
C SER A 401 -11.30 -2.26 -18.84
N LEU A 402 -11.31 -1.03 -19.35
CA LEU A 402 -10.91 0.15 -18.62
C LEU A 402 -11.84 1.32 -18.94
N VAL A 403 -12.26 2.04 -17.90
CA VAL A 403 -12.96 3.31 -18.00
C VAL A 403 -12.13 4.34 -17.24
N ILE A 404 -11.61 5.33 -17.97
CA ILE A 404 -10.91 6.48 -17.40
C ILE A 404 -11.96 7.57 -17.12
N PRO A 405 -12.09 8.07 -15.88
CA PRO A 405 -13.07 9.09 -15.51
C PRO A 405 -12.91 10.42 -16.27
N ASP A 406 -14.00 11.18 -16.36
CA ASP A 406 -14.01 12.53 -16.96
C ASP A 406 -13.17 13.56 -16.19
N SER A 407 -12.77 13.26 -14.95
CA SER A 407 -11.90 14.12 -14.14
C SER A 407 -10.43 14.06 -14.56
N VAL A 408 -10.01 13.00 -15.26
CA VAL A 408 -8.60 12.80 -15.62
C VAL A 408 -8.23 13.80 -16.71
N GLU A 409 -7.17 14.58 -16.49
CA GLU A 409 -6.61 15.54 -17.43
C GLU A 409 -5.48 14.92 -18.27
N GLU A 410 -4.69 14.02 -17.66
CA GLU A 410 -3.46 13.48 -18.25
C GLU A 410 -3.30 11.96 -17.98
N ILE A 411 -2.88 11.23 -19.02
CA ILE A 411 -2.40 9.84 -18.94
C ILE A 411 -0.90 9.85 -19.30
N GLY A 412 -0.06 9.43 -18.35
CA GLY A 412 1.40 9.48 -18.44
C GLY A 412 2.04 8.40 -19.32
N GLU A 413 3.38 8.43 -19.39
CA GLU A 413 4.19 7.49 -20.15
C GLU A 413 3.92 6.05 -19.73
N LYS A 414 3.58 5.19 -20.69
CA LYS A 414 3.42 3.74 -20.48
C LYS A 414 2.47 3.35 -19.35
N ALA A 415 1.54 4.24 -18.99
CA ALA A 415 0.60 4.04 -17.90
C ALA A 415 -0.15 2.69 -17.98
N PHE A 416 -0.42 2.19 -19.19
CA PHE A 416 -1.09 0.92 -19.47
C PHE A 416 -0.30 0.04 -20.47
N SER A 417 1.00 0.28 -20.65
CA SER A 417 1.83 -0.51 -21.58
C SER A 417 1.86 -1.98 -21.18
N GLY A 418 1.67 -2.90 -22.12
CA GLY A 418 1.65 -4.35 -21.88
C GLY A 418 0.40 -4.89 -21.19
N CYS A 419 -0.72 -4.17 -21.26
CA CYS A 419 -2.04 -4.71 -20.85
C CYS A 419 -2.60 -5.63 -21.96
N ASP A 420 -1.97 -6.78 -22.17
CA ASP A 420 -2.20 -7.66 -23.33
C ASP A 420 -3.67 -8.08 -23.52
N ALA A 421 -4.43 -8.26 -22.44
CA ALA A 421 -5.83 -8.69 -22.45
C ALA A 421 -6.84 -7.54 -22.60
N LEU A 422 -6.40 -6.27 -22.65
CA LEU A 422 -7.27 -5.11 -22.65
C LEU A 422 -8.03 -5.02 -23.97
N ARG A 423 -9.35 -5.19 -23.94
CA ARG A 423 -10.21 -5.23 -25.14
C ARG A 423 -10.95 -3.94 -25.41
N SER A 424 -11.29 -3.23 -24.35
CA SER A 424 -12.10 -2.02 -24.41
C SER A 424 -11.53 -0.96 -23.49
N VAL A 425 -11.28 0.23 -24.04
CA VAL A 425 -10.89 1.42 -23.30
C VAL A 425 -11.87 2.54 -23.62
N VAL A 426 -12.42 3.14 -22.57
CA VAL A 426 -13.18 4.39 -22.64
C VAL A 426 -12.38 5.47 -21.94
N ILE A 427 -11.94 6.47 -22.70
CA ILE A 427 -11.21 7.62 -22.19
C ILE A 427 -12.21 8.75 -21.94
N GLY A 428 -12.26 9.25 -20.70
CA GLY A 428 -13.16 10.31 -20.28
C GLY A 428 -12.96 11.63 -21.02
N ASP A 429 -14.00 12.45 -21.04
CA ASP A 429 -14.03 13.72 -21.75
C ASP A 429 -13.01 14.74 -21.21
N GLY A 430 -12.53 14.61 -19.97
CA GLY A 430 -11.52 15.52 -19.40
C GLY A 430 -10.13 15.36 -19.97
N VAL A 431 -9.81 14.18 -20.52
CA VAL A 431 -8.43 13.83 -20.88
C VAL A 431 -7.96 14.71 -22.05
N ALA A 432 -6.92 15.49 -21.82
CA ALA A 432 -6.33 16.39 -22.80
C ALA A 432 -5.09 15.78 -23.48
N TYR A 433 -4.34 14.94 -22.76
CA TYR A 433 -3.05 14.39 -23.19
C TYR A 433 -2.94 12.89 -22.90
N ILE A 434 -2.52 12.13 -23.91
CA ILE A 434 -2.19 10.70 -23.82
C ILE A 434 -0.70 10.55 -24.14
N GLY A 435 0.07 10.11 -23.15
CA GLY A 435 1.53 10.15 -23.16
C GLY A 435 2.23 9.05 -23.97
N PHE A 436 3.56 9.16 -24.00
CA PHE A 436 4.46 8.27 -24.72
C PHE A 436 4.18 6.80 -24.40
N MET A 437 3.88 6.00 -25.43
CA MET A 437 3.63 4.55 -25.28
C MET A 437 2.56 4.18 -24.24
N ALA A 438 1.61 5.08 -23.92
CA ALA A 438 0.64 4.89 -22.84
C ALA A 438 -0.12 3.55 -22.90
N PHE A 439 -0.49 3.08 -24.10
CA PHE A 439 -1.18 1.81 -24.36
C PHE A 439 -0.37 0.89 -25.30
N GLU A 440 0.96 1.04 -25.33
CA GLU A 440 1.85 0.16 -26.10
C GLU A 440 1.55 -1.32 -25.80
N GLY A 441 1.45 -2.15 -26.84
CA GLY A 441 1.32 -3.59 -26.67
C GLY A 441 -0.01 -4.04 -26.05
N CYS A 442 -1.05 -3.21 -26.08
CA CYS A 442 -2.42 -3.64 -25.76
C CYS A 442 -2.98 -4.49 -26.91
N TYR A 443 -2.43 -5.69 -27.11
CA TYR A 443 -2.64 -6.50 -28.30
C TYR A 443 -4.12 -6.84 -28.56
N SER A 444 -4.92 -7.01 -27.51
CA SER A 444 -6.35 -7.34 -27.62
C SER A 444 -7.26 -6.12 -27.80
N LEU A 445 -6.72 -4.89 -27.84
CA LEU A 445 -7.51 -3.67 -27.84
C LEU A 445 -8.30 -3.56 -29.12
N LYS A 446 -9.62 -3.70 -29.01
CA LYS A 446 -10.54 -3.68 -30.15
C LYS A 446 -11.41 -2.43 -30.16
N THR A 447 -11.86 -2.00 -28.98
CA THR A 447 -12.75 -0.85 -28.81
C THR A 447 -12.00 0.25 -28.07
N LEU A 448 -11.82 1.38 -28.75
CA LEU A 448 -11.24 2.59 -28.17
C LEU A 448 -12.23 3.74 -28.35
N VAL A 449 -12.69 4.30 -27.24
CA VAL A 449 -13.50 5.52 -27.21
C VAL A 449 -12.64 6.64 -26.65
N LEU A 450 -12.42 7.69 -27.43
CA LEU A 450 -11.66 8.85 -27.01
C LEU A 450 -12.61 9.95 -26.53
N GLY A 451 -12.25 10.56 -25.40
CA GLY A 451 -12.92 11.74 -24.89
C GLY A 451 -12.84 12.91 -25.86
N LYS A 452 -13.88 13.74 -25.89
CA LYS A 452 -14.01 14.81 -26.89
C LYS A 452 -12.98 15.93 -26.74
N ASN A 453 -12.28 16.03 -25.61
CA ASN A 453 -11.26 17.05 -25.37
C ASN A 453 -9.82 16.54 -25.58
N VAL A 454 -9.62 15.28 -25.97
CA VAL A 454 -8.27 14.77 -26.28
C VAL A 454 -7.63 15.68 -27.33
N SER A 455 -6.51 16.28 -26.97
CA SER A 455 -5.84 17.32 -27.75
C SER A 455 -4.46 16.89 -28.24
N TYR A 456 -3.88 15.89 -27.60
CA TYR A 456 -2.55 15.38 -27.93
C TYR A 456 -2.49 13.87 -27.70
N ILE A 457 -1.96 13.14 -28.69
CA ILE A 457 -1.64 11.73 -28.62
C ILE A 457 -0.16 11.61 -28.97
N ASP A 458 0.66 11.23 -27.99
CA ASP A 458 2.11 11.24 -28.11
C ASP A 458 2.68 9.99 -28.80
N GLU A 459 4.01 9.97 -28.95
CA GLU A 459 4.75 8.96 -29.70
C GLU A 459 4.44 7.55 -29.18
N GLY A 460 4.06 6.66 -30.11
CA GLY A 460 3.75 5.26 -29.82
C GLY A 460 2.56 5.02 -28.89
N ALA A 461 1.72 6.01 -28.59
CA ALA A 461 0.66 5.89 -27.57
C ALA A 461 -0.22 4.63 -27.70
N PHE A 462 -0.50 4.17 -28.93
CA PHE A 462 -1.25 2.94 -29.22
C PHE A 462 -0.48 1.99 -30.15
N ILE A 463 0.86 2.03 -30.13
CA ILE A 463 1.68 1.09 -30.90
C ILE A 463 1.36 -0.36 -30.52
N ASP A 464 1.38 -1.27 -31.49
CA ASP A 464 1.13 -2.70 -31.30
C ASP A 464 -0.29 -3.04 -30.78
N CYS A 465 -1.28 -2.14 -30.92
CA CYS A 465 -2.69 -2.46 -30.72
C CYS A 465 -3.26 -3.27 -31.91
N ILE A 466 -2.79 -4.51 -32.06
CA ILE A 466 -2.96 -5.31 -33.30
C ILE A 466 -4.41 -5.64 -33.67
N ASP A 467 -5.32 -5.69 -32.69
CA ASP A 467 -6.75 -5.99 -32.89
C ASP A 467 -7.63 -4.73 -33.08
N LEU A 468 -7.02 -3.53 -33.05
CA LEU A 468 -7.75 -2.27 -33.16
C LEU A 468 -8.25 -2.09 -34.59
N GLU A 469 -9.58 -2.08 -34.78
CA GLU A 469 -10.17 -2.03 -36.12
C GLU A 469 -10.55 -0.61 -36.56
N THR A 470 -10.94 0.26 -35.62
CA THR A 470 -11.42 1.61 -35.90
C THR A 470 -11.02 2.56 -34.79
N VAL A 471 -10.60 3.76 -35.18
CA VAL A 471 -10.33 4.86 -34.23
C VAL A 471 -11.08 6.09 -34.68
N ILE A 472 -11.75 6.75 -33.74
CA ILE A 472 -12.44 8.03 -33.96
C ILE A 472 -11.70 9.10 -33.17
N LEU A 473 -11.10 10.05 -33.89
CA LEU A 473 -10.26 11.12 -33.37
C LEU A 473 -11.09 12.42 -33.24
N PRO A 474 -11.09 13.09 -32.07
CA PRO A 474 -11.95 14.23 -31.81
C PRO A 474 -11.49 15.49 -32.58
N ALA A 475 -12.41 16.46 -32.72
CA ALA A 475 -12.15 17.70 -33.43
C ALA A 475 -11.10 18.60 -32.73
N THR A 476 -10.83 18.34 -31.45
CA THR A 476 -9.85 19.06 -30.61
C THR A 476 -8.42 18.58 -30.80
N LEU A 477 -8.19 17.48 -31.53
CA LEU A 477 -6.86 16.90 -31.68
C LEU A 477 -5.91 17.87 -32.41
N MET A 478 -4.88 18.32 -31.69
CA MET A 478 -3.85 19.25 -32.17
C MET A 478 -2.53 18.56 -32.48
N GLY A 479 -2.18 17.50 -31.74
CA GLY A 479 -0.96 16.72 -31.90
C GLY A 479 -1.23 15.22 -32.04
N LEU A 480 -0.59 14.61 -33.03
CA LEU A 480 -0.58 13.17 -33.27
C LEU A 480 0.83 12.78 -33.71
N GLU A 481 1.61 12.27 -32.77
CA GLU A 481 3.07 12.15 -32.89
C GLU A 481 3.52 10.79 -33.44
N ASP A 482 4.85 10.60 -33.52
CA ASP A 482 5.50 9.49 -34.22
C ASP A 482 4.94 8.13 -33.80
N GLU A 483 4.69 7.23 -34.77
CA GLU A 483 4.28 5.84 -34.49
C GLU A 483 3.02 5.66 -33.62
N ALA A 484 2.20 6.70 -33.40
CA ALA A 484 1.08 6.66 -32.43
C ALA A 484 0.09 5.49 -32.63
N PHE A 485 -0.08 5.01 -33.86
CA PHE A 485 -0.89 3.83 -34.22
C PHE A 485 -0.10 2.86 -35.14
N ALA A 486 1.21 2.77 -34.94
CA ALA A 486 2.06 1.83 -35.65
C ALA A 486 1.71 0.38 -35.26
N ASN A 487 1.89 -0.54 -36.20
CA ASN A 487 1.62 -1.98 -36.08
C ASN A 487 0.19 -2.34 -35.69
N CYS A 488 -0.78 -1.45 -35.89
CA CYS A 488 -2.21 -1.73 -35.75
C CYS A 488 -2.71 -2.49 -36.99
N PHE A 489 -2.30 -3.75 -37.16
CA PHE A 489 -2.52 -4.51 -38.40
C PHE A 489 -3.98 -4.68 -38.80
N SER A 490 -4.91 -4.67 -37.83
CA SER A 490 -6.34 -4.79 -38.06
C SER A 490 -7.05 -3.46 -38.34
N LEU A 491 -6.32 -2.33 -38.28
CA LEU A 491 -6.89 -1.00 -38.44
C LEU A 491 -7.40 -0.81 -39.87
N LYS A 492 -8.72 -0.59 -39.97
CA LYS A 492 -9.44 -0.39 -41.25
C LYS A 492 -9.85 1.05 -41.45
N SER A 493 -10.25 1.73 -40.38
CA SER A 493 -10.83 3.06 -40.45
C SER A 493 -10.25 3.97 -39.38
N VAL A 494 -9.76 5.13 -39.79
CA VAL A 494 -9.35 6.21 -38.87
C VAL A 494 -10.18 7.45 -39.21
N CYS A 495 -11.09 7.83 -38.33
CA CYS A 495 -12.07 8.87 -38.59
C CYS A 495 -11.71 10.14 -37.81
N PHE A 496 -11.44 11.24 -38.52
CA PHE A 496 -11.16 12.55 -37.93
C PHE A 496 -12.41 13.43 -37.95
N TYR A 497 -12.86 13.87 -36.77
CA TYR A 497 -13.88 14.92 -36.65
C TYR A 497 -13.33 16.32 -36.97
N GLY A 498 -12.02 16.52 -36.90
CA GLY A 498 -11.35 17.82 -37.02
C GLY A 498 -10.60 18.05 -38.32
N ASN A 499 -9.92 19.20 -38.38
CA ASN A 499 -8.89 19.49 -39.38
C ASN A 499 -7.70 18.53 -39.21
N ILE A 500 -6.78 18.54 -40.17
CA ILE A 500 -5.46 17.93 -39.96
C ILE A 500 -4.83 18.48 -38.67
N PRO A 501 -4.25 17.64 -37.78
CA PRO A 501 -3.56 18.11 -36.59
C PRO A 501 -2.44 19.09 -36.94
N THR A 502 -2.14 20.02 -36.04
CA THR A 502 -1.10 21.04 -36.24
C THR A 502 0.32 20.52 -35.98
N SER A 503 0.44 19.50 -35.13
CA SER A 503 1.66 18.72 -34.92
C SER A 503 1.39 17.30 -35.39
N VAL A 504 2.19 16.82 -36.34
CA VAL A 504 2.01 15.54 -37.02
C VAL A 504 3.37 14.88 -37.09
N GLY A 505 3.48 13.71 -36.46
CA GLY A 505 4.67 12.88 -36.48
C GLY A 505 4.87 12.10 -37.78
N GLU A 506 5.96 11.35 -37.84
CA GLU A 506 6.29 10.39 -38.89
C GLU A 506 5.76 8.99 -38.53
N ASP A 507 5.51 8.16 -39.56
CA ASP A 507 5.20 6.73 -39.38
C ASP A 507 4.00 6.41 -38.45
N ILE A 508 3.07 7.37 -38.28
CA ILE A 508 1.88 7.27 -37.40
C ILE A 508 1.11 5.96 -37.59
N PHE A 509 0.98 5.50 -38.83
CA PHE A 509 0.26 4.26 -39.18
C PHE A 509 1.19 3.21 -39.78
N TYR A 510 2.47 3.17 -39.38
CA TYR A 510 3.43 2.18 -39.88
C TYR A 510 2.87 0.75 -39.77
N ASP A 511 3.03 -0.04 -40.84
CA ASP A 511 2.50 -1.41 -40.99
C ASP A 511 0.96 -1.60 -40.85
N SER A 512 0.18 -0.54 -40.62
CA SER A 512 -1.29 -0.54 -40.63
C SER A 512 -1.88 -0.46 -42.05
N HIS A 513 -1.45 -1.37 -42.93
CA HIS A 513 -1.64 -1.31 -44.39
C HIS A 513 -3.09 -1.28 -44.89
N SER A 514 -4.05 -1.71 -44.05
CA SER A 514 -5.47 -1.80 -44.40
C SER A 514 -6.25 -0.50 -44.09
N ALA A 515 -5.63 0.47 -43.42
CA ALA A 515 -6.32 1.64 -42.92
C ALA A 515 -6.65 2.64 -44.03
N VAL A 516 -7.87 3.17 -43.99
CA VAL A 516 -8.32 4.33 -44.76
C VAL A 516 -8.55 5.49 -43.78
N ILE A 517 -8.06 6.67 -44.13
CA ILE A 517 -8.25 7.88 -43.33
C ILE A 517 -9.52 8.59 -43.79
N TYR A 518 -10.47 8.75 -42.90
CA TYR A 518 -11.72 9.43 -43.14
C TYR A 518 -11.73 10.79 -42.44
N PHE A 519 -12.16 11.85 -43.12
CA PHE A 519 -12.27 13.19 -42.55
C PHE A 519 -13.53 13.91 -43.03
N LEU A 520 -14.11 14.78 -42.20
CA LEU A 520 -15.33 15.52 -42.58
C LEU A 520 -15.09 16.40 -43.82
N PRO A 521 -16.05 16.53 -44.76
CA PRO A 521 -15.90 17.42 -45.92
C PRO A 521 -15.66 18.89 -45.56
N THR A 522 -16.10 19.32 -44.38
CA THR A 522 -15.86 20.67 -43.85
C THR A 522 -14.49 20.84 -43.21
N ALA A 523 -13.74 19.75 -42.98
CA ALA A 523 -12.41 19.79 -42.41
C ALA A 523 -11.39 20.29 -43.46
N THR A 524 -10.37 21.00 -42.97
CA THR A 524 -9.37 21.67 -43.79
C THR A 524 -7.97 21.09 -43.56
N GLY A 525 -7.08 21.30 -44.53
CA GLY A 525 -5.68 20.86 -44.48
C GLY A 525 -5.41 19.41 -44.93
N TRP A 526 -6.47 18.65 -45.24
CA TRP A 526 -6.39 17.32 -45.82
C TRP A 526 -5.96 17.37 -47.30
N PRO A 527 -5.22 16.36 -47.79
CA PRO A 527 -4.88 16.27 -49.20
C PRO A 527 -6.11 15.96 -50.06
N GLU A 528 -5.98 16.13 -51.37
CA GLU A 528 -7.03 15.76 -52.32
C GLU A 528 -7.30 14.24 -52.25
N LEU A 529 -8.53 13.80 -52.54
CA LEU A 529 -8.94 12.38 -52.43
C LEU A 529 -8.14 11.41 -53.34
N SER A 530 -7.43 11.92 -54.34
CA SER A 530 -6.53 11.13 -55.18
C SER A 530 -5.15 10.89 -54.59
N GLU A 531 -4.82 11.57 -53.49
CA GLU A 531 -3.53 11.51 -52.81
C GLU A 531 -3.63 10.65 -51.53
N THR A 532 -2.49 10.50 -50.84
CA THR A 532 -2.39 9.78 -49.58
C THR A 532 -1.97 10.73 -48.47
N TRP A 533 -2.35 10.40 -47.24
CA TRP A 533 -1.81 11.02 -46.02
C TRP A 533 -1.15 9.93 -45.17
N GLN A 534 0.12 10.12 -44.77
CA GLN A 534 0.88 9.10 -44.03
C GLN A 534 0.87 7.72 -44.73
N ASP A 535 1.04 7.70 -46.06
CA ASP A 535 0.97 6.49 -46.91
C ASP A 535 -0.34 5.69 -46.81
N ARG A 536 -1.44 6.36 -46.41
CA ARG A 536 -2.78 5.80 -46.38
C ARG A 536 -3.72 6.54 -47.34
N PRO A 537 -4.63 5.84 -48.02
CA PRO A 537 -5.67 6.48 -48.82
C PRO A 537 -6.57 7.33 -47.92
N VAL A 538 -7.04 8.46 -48.45
CA VAL A 538 -7.95 9.36 -47.74
C VAL A 538 -9.35 9.35 -48.39
N ALA A 539 -10.38 9.53 -47.58
CA ALA A 539 -11.78 9.57 -48.00
C ALA A 539 -12.60 10.54 -47.15
N HIS A 540 -13.75 10.98 -47.66
CA HIS A 540 -14.66 11.77 -46.85
C HIS A 540 -15.41 10.89 -45.84
N TRP A 541 -15.38 11.31 -44.58
CA TRP A 541 -16.28 10.80 -43.56
C TRP A 541 -17.59 11.56 -43.63
N LEU A 542 -18.67 10.88 -43.95
CA LEU A 542 -20.01 11.47 -43.93
C LEU A 542 -20.70 11.29 -42.57
N GLY A 543 -19.93 11.12 -41.49
CA GLY A 543 -20.40 10.98 -40.11
C GLY A 543 -21.46 9.91 -39.87
N GLU A 544 -22.18 10.08 -38.76
CA GLU A 544 -23.32 9.25 -38.40
C GLU A 544 -24.61 9.84 -38.97
N LEU A 545 -25.35 8.99 -39.70
CA LEU A 545 -26.68 9.30 -40.18
C LEU A 545 -27.69 9.07 -39.06
N VAL A 546 -28.39 10.12 -38.66
CA VAL A 546 -29.48 10.07 -37.69
C VAL A 546 -30.81 9.96 -38.43
N ILE A 547 -31.61 8.98 -38.02
CA ILE A 547 -33.00 8.80 -38.48
C ILE A 547 -33.90 9.25 -37.34
N THR A 548 -34.84 10.17 -37.61
CA THR A 548 -35.77 10.68 -36.58
C THR A 548 -37.22 10.65 -37.07
N PRO A 549 -38.12 9.88 -36.45
CA PRO A 549 -37.86 8.91 -35.38
C PRO A 549 -37.02 7.71 -35.89
N ASP A 550 -36.30 7.05 -34.99
CA ASP A 550 -35.35 5.95 -35.25
C ASP A 550 -36.03 4.58 -35.52
N GLY A 551 -37.37 4.55 -35.53
CA GLY A 551 -38.21 3.38 -35.76
C GLY A 551 -39.29 3.25 -34.69
N GLY A 552 -39.97 2.10 -34.66
CA GLY A 552 -40.97 1.76 -33.65
C GLY A 552 -42.36 1.47 -34.21
N THR A 553 -43.34 1.40 -33.31
CA THR A 553 -44.76 1.17 -33.62
C THR A 553 -45.52 2.49 -33.72
N PHE A 554 -46.39 2.62 -34.72
CA PHE A 554 -47.14 3.86 -34.94
C PHE A 554 -48.63 3.59 -35.24
N GLU A 555 -49.53 4.39 -34.66
CA GLU A 555 -50.99 4.36 -34.95
C GLU A 555 -51.33 4.79 -36.38
N GLU A 556 -50.46 5.61 -36.99
CA GLU A 556 -50.70 6.22 -38.29
C GLU A 556 -50.21 5.32 -39.43
N ASP A 557 -50.96 5.25 -40.54
CA ASP A 557 -50.58 4.50 -41.76
C ASP A 557 -49.31 5.06 -42.45
N SER A 558 -48.78 6.20 -41.97
CA SER A 558 -47.55 6.83 -42.45
C SER A 558 -46.90 7.71 -41.39
N VAL A 559 -45.56 7.77 -41.36
CA VAL A 559 -44.75 8.59 -40.45
C VAL A 559 -43.82 9.49 -41.25
N THR A 560 -43.76 10.77 -40.92
CA THR A 560 -42.73 11.68 -41.47
C THR A 560 -41.41 11.45 -40.75
N VAL A 561 -40.40 10.98 -41.47
CA VAL A 561 -39.06 10.69 -40.97
C VAL A 561 -38.08 11.73 -41.49
N THR A 562 -37.29 12.32 -40.61
CA THR A 562 -36.19 13.22 -40.97
C THR A 562 -34.89 12.45 -40.99
N LEU A 563 -34.15 12.60 -42.09
CA LEU A 563 -32.84 12.00 -42.26
C LEU A 563 -31.79 13.10 -42.15
N MET A 564 -30.88 12.98 -41.18
CA MET A 564 -29.89 14.00 -40.89
C MET A 564 -28.49 13.42 -40.74
N CYS A 565 -27.57 13.97 -41.51
CA CYS A 565 -26.14 13.79 -41.35
C CYS A 565 -25.58 15.04 -40.67
N GLU A 566 -25.47 15.03 -39.35
CA GLU A 566 -25.14 16.25 -38.59
C GLU A 566 -23.78 16.84 -38.96
N THR A 567 -22.85 15.99 -39.39
CA THR A 567 -21.44 16.36 -39.61
C THR A 567 -21.13 16.84 -41.02
N THR A 568 -22.04 16.63 -41.98
CA THR A 568 -21.80 16.93 -43.41
C THR A 568 -23.01 17.64 -44.01
N PRO A 569 -23.08 18.97 -43.90
CA PRO A 569 -24.25 19.77 -44.31
C PRO A 569 -24.67 19.56 -45.77
N ASP A 570 -23.73 19.22 -46.63
CA ASP A 570 -23.84 19.06 -48.08
C ASP A 570 -23.97 17.60 -48.54
N ALA A 571 -24.14 16.66 -47.60
CA ALA A 571 -24.44 15.27 -47.94
C ALA A 571 -25.81 15.11 -48.62
N ILE A 572 -25.88 14.14 -49.54
CA ILE A 572 -27.12 13.59 -50.07
C ILE A 572 -27.39 12.30 -49.30
N ILE A 573 -28.64 12.02 -48.94
CA ILE A 573 -29.00 10.79 -48.23
C ILE A 573 -29.84 9.93 -49.16
N TYR A 574 -29.30 8.77 -49.55
CA TYR A 574 -30.03 7.75 -50.31
C TYR A 574 -30.75 6.83 -49.34
N TYR A 575 -31.97 6.44 -49.67
CA TYR A 575 -32.78 5.58 -48.83
C TYR A 575 -33.66 4.62 -49.62
N THR A 576 -34.10 3.57 -48.95
CA THR A 576 -35.04 2.56 -49.44
C THR A 576 -36.05 2.29 -48.33
N LEU A 577 -37.28 1.91 -48.69
CA LEU A 577 -38.35 1.58 -47.74
C LEU A 577 -38.71 0.09 -47.73
N ASP A 578 -38.10 -0.68 -48.63
CA ASP A 578 -38.32 -2.11 -48.81
C ASP A 578 -37.31 -2.99 -48.04
N GLY A 579 -36.39 -2.38 -47.30
CA GLY A 579 -35.36 -3.06 -46.50
C GLY A 579 -34.12 -3.51 -47.27
N GLU A 580 -34.02 -3.23 -48.58
CA GLU A 580 -32.80 -3.43 -49.36
C GLU A 580 -31.77 -2.33 -49.05
N ASP A 581 -30.47 -2.61 -49.18
CA ASP A 581 -29.46 -1.57 -48.92
C ASP A 581 -29.53 -0.48 -50.02
N PRO A 582 -29.53 0.82 -49.66
CA PRO A 582 -29.64 1.88 -50.64
C PRO A 582 -28.43 1.93 -51.58
N THR A 583 -28.68 2.25 -52.85
CA THR A 583 -27.67 2.47 -53.88
C THR A 583 -27.82 3.88 -54.45
N VAL A 584 -26.88 4.32 -55.28
CA VAL A 584 -26.94 5.65 -55.94
C VAL A 584 -28.12 5.77 -56.91
N GLU A 585 -28.82 4.66 -57.21
CA GLU A 585 -30.05 4.65 -58.00
C GLU A 585 -31.32 4.68 -57.13
N SER A 586 -31.19 4.59 -55.80
CA SER A 586 -32.30 4.64 -54.84
C SER A 586 -32.88 6.07 -54.72
N ASP A 587 -34.03 6.18 -54.04
CA ASP A 587 -34.61 7.48 -53.72
C ASP A 587 -33.66 8.26 -52.80
N TRP A 588 -33.68 9.59 -52.90
CA TRP A 588 -32.79 10.44 -52.14
C TRP A 588 -33.48 11.66 -51.57
N VAL A 589 -32.91 12.18 -50.48
CA VAL A 589 -33.28 13.45 -49.87
C VAL A 589 -32.03 14.27 -49.57
N ALA A 590 -32.15 15.60 -49.62
CA ALA A 590 -31.09 16.48 -49.13
C ALA A 590 -30.91 16.30 -47.61
N ASN A 591 -29.70 16.50 -47.10
CA ASN A 591 -29.44 16.44 -45.67
C ASN A 591 -30.42 17.33 -44.86
N GLY A 592 -31.00 16.76 -43.80
CA GLY A 592 -32.01 17.40 -42.96
C GLY A 592 -33.41 17.43 -43.59
N GLY A 593 -33.59 16.79 -44.74
CA GLY A 593 -34.89 16.66 -45.37
C GLY A 593 -35.72 15.54 -44.76
N SER A 594 -37.04 15.69 -44.90
CA SER A 594 -38.01 14.73 -44.38
C SER A 594 -38.66 13.95 -45.52
N ILE A 595 -38.96 12.69 -45.25
CA ILE A 595 -39.64 11.75 -46.14
C ILE A 595 -40.86 11.16 -45.42
N ASP A 596 -41.92 10.84 -46.15
CA ASP A 596 -43.08 10.16 -45.58
C ASP A 596 -42.93 8.65 -45.81
N VAL A 597 -42.85 7.90 -44.71
CA VAL A 597 -42.69 6.44 -44.70
C VAL A 597 -44.04 5.80 -44.44
N SER A 598 -44.53 4.94 -45.33
CA SER A 598 -45.76 4.18 -45.09
C SER A 598 -45.51 3.06 -44.10
N VAL A 599 -46.43 2.84 -43.17
CA VAL A 599 -46.29 1.80 -42.15
C VAL A 599 -47.12 0.57 -42.59
N PRO A 600 -46.57 -0.66 -42.59
CA PRO A 600 -45.21 -1.03 -42.17
C PRO A 600 -44.19 -0.86 -43.30
N SER A 601 -42.97 -0.42 -42.94
CA SER A 601 -41.82 -0.36 -43.85
C SER A 601 -40.52 -0.52 -43.09
N THR A 602 -39.48 -0.94 -43.79
CA THR A 602 -38.10 -0.92 -43.28
C THR A 602 -37.33 0.15 -44.03
N LEU A 603 -37.06 1.26 -43.36
CA LEU A 603 -36.22 2.31 -43.89
C LEU A 603 -34.76 1.91 -43.71
N LYS A 604 -34.03 1.79 -44.82
CA LYS A 604 -32.58 1.85 -44.79
C LYS A 604 -32.12 3.14 -45.44
N ALA A 605 -31.13 3.79 -44.85
CA ALA A 605 -30.63 5.07 -45.35
C ALA A 605 -29.11 5.13 -45.26
N VAL A 606 -28.47 5.83 -46.18
CA VAL A 606 -27.02 5.97 -46.25
C VAL A 606 -26.64 7.33 -46.78
N THR A 607 -25.60 7.93 -46.22
CA THR A 607 -25.07 9.20 -46.70
C THR A 607 -24.18 9.01 -47.93
N ALA A 608 -24.24 9.97 -48.84
CA ALA A 608 -23.48 10.05 -50.06
C ALA A 608 -23.00 11.48 -50.31
N LEU A 609 -21.92 11.59 -51.06
CA LEU A 609 -21.37 12.86 -51.48
C LEU A 609 -20.94 12.73 -52.94
N GLU A 610 -21.25 13.73 -53.76
CA GLU A 610 -20.96 13.74 -55.20
C GLU A 610 -21.49 12.48 -55.93
N ASP A 611 -22.70 12.03 -55.56
CA ASP A 611 -23.36 10.84 -56.12
C ASP A 611 -22.60 9.52 -55.91
N GLU A 612 -21.73 9.47 -54.89
CA GLU A 612 -21.04 8.27 -54.45
C GLU A 612 -21.40 7.96 -52.99
N ILE A 613 -21.94 6.77 -52.73
CA ILE A 613 -22.30 6.33 -51.37
C ILE A 613 -21.03 6.09 -50.55
N LYS A 614 -20.93 6.81 -49.43
CA LYS A 614 -19.73 6.79 -48.56
C LYS A 614 -20.08 6.62 -47.08
N GLY A 615 -21.36 6.70 -46.71
CA GLY A 615 -21.84 6.49 -45.34
C GLY A 615 -22.02 5.02 -44.96
N ILE A 616 -22.24 4.79 -43.67
CA ILE A 616 -22.73 3.51 -43.15
C ILE A 616 -24.24 3.45 -43.34
N VAL A 617 -24.76 2.30 -43.78
CA VAL A 617 -26.21 2.08 -43.91
C VAL A 617 -26.83 2.00 -42.52
N GLN A 618 -27.71 2.93 -42.19
CA GLN A 618 -28.53 2.92 -40.99
C GLN A 618 -29.89 2.30 -41.30
N THR A 619 -30.47 1.59 -40.35
CA THR A 619 -31.74 0.87 -40.50
C THR A 619 -32.71 1.29 -39.41
N ALA A 620 -33.93 1.65 -39.79
CA ALA A 620 -35.06 1.93 -38.92
C ALA A 620 -36.29 1.12 -39.37
N VAL A 621 -36.92 0.42 -38.44
CA VAL A 621 -38.09 -0.44 -38.73
C VAL A 621 -39.34 0.26 -38.21
N PHE A 622 -40.33 0.42 -39.08
CA PHE A 622 -41.61 1.06 -38.78
C PHE A 622 -42.71 0.00 -38.86
N GLU A 623 -43.33 -0.28 -37.72
CA GLU A 623 -44.37 -1.29 -37.61
C GLU A 623 -45.72 -0.65 -37.32
N VAL A 624 -46.79 -1.24 -37.84
CA VAL A 624 -48.15 -0.79 -37.51
C VAL A 624 -48.36 -1.12 -36.05
N GLU A 625 -48.79 -0.13 -35.26
CA GLU A 625 -49.20 -0.41 -33.90
C GLU A 625 -50.29 -1.49 -33.94
N PRO A 626 -50.06 -2.65 -33.30
CA PRO A 626 -51.03 -3.74 -33.37
C PRO A 626 -52.38 -3.21 -32.89
N GLU A 627 -53.45 -3.45 -33.67
CA GLU A 627 -54.81 -3.15 -33.19
C GLU A 627 -54.94 -3.70 -31.77
N PRO A 628 -55.41 -2.92 -30.79
CA PRO A 628 -55.57 -3.42 -29.44
C PRO A 628 -56.43 -4.68 -29.53
N GLU A 629 -55.88 -5.82 -29.13
CA GLU A 629 -56.64 -7.05 -29.10
C GLU A 629 -57.96 -6.77 -28.39
N PRO A 630 -59.12 -7.24 -28.91
CA PRO A 630 -60.38 -7.03 -28.21
C PRO A 630 -60.21 -7.55 -26.79
N GLU A 631 -60.43 -6.66 -25.80
CA GLU A 631 -60.17 -6.94 -24.39
C GLU A 631 -60.55 -8.40 -24.07
N PRO A 632 -59.59 -9.26 -23.69
CA PRO A 632 -59.93 -10.58 -23.20
C PRO A 632 -60.78 -10.37 -21.94
N GLU A 633 -61.87 -11.12 -21.81
CA GLU A 633 -62.65 -11.17 -20.57
C GLU A 633 -61.68 -11.38 -19.39
N PRO A 634 -61.84 -10.66 -18.27
CA PRO A 634 -60.78 -10.55 -17.27
C PRO A 634 -60.61 -11.87 -16.53
N GLU A 635 -59.52 -12.58 -16.83
CA GLU A 635 -58.97 -13.71 -16.08
C GLU A 635 -57.43 -13.61 -16.05
N PRO A 636 -56.76 -14.18 -15.03
CA PRO A 636 -55.88 -13.48 -14.09
C PRO A 636 -54.42 -13.28 -14.56
N GLU A 637 -53.74 -12.33 -13.92
CA GLU A 637 -52.33 -11.92 -14.12
C GLU A 637 -51.33 -13.08 -14.29
N PRO A 638 -50.41 -13.03 -15.28
CA PRO A 638 -49.26 -13.93 -15.35
C PRO A 638 -48.04 -13.36 -14.60
N GLU A 639 -47.25 -14.28 -14.05
CA GLU A 639 -46.25 -14.06 -13.01
C GLU A 639 -45.00 -13.25 -13.42
N PRO A 640 -44.38 -12.50 -12.48
CA PRO A 640 -43.11 -11.80 -12.66
C PRO A 640 -41.90 -12.72 -12.92
N ASP A 641 -40.90 -12.22 -13.65
CA ASP A 641 -39.61 -12.88 -13.89
C ASP A 641 -38.70 -12.72 -12.64
N PRO A 642 -38.13 -13.81 -12.06
CA PRO A 642 -37.20 -13.72 -10.94
C PRO A 642 -35.87 -13.28 -11.46
N THR A 643 -35.21 -12.35 -10.78
CA THR A 643 -33.73 -12.25 -10.63
C THR A 643 -33.18 -10.83 -10.75
N VAL A 644 -34.00 -9.81 -11.00
CA VAL A 644 -33.48 -8.43 -10.95
C VAL A 644 -33.38 -7.98 -9.49
N SER A 645 -32.15 -7.84 -8.99
CA SER A 645 -31.89 -7.16 -7.72
C SER A 645 -32.12 -5.67 -7.87
N VAL A 646 -32.91 -5.07 -6.99
CA VAL A 646 -33.19 -3.63 -6.97
C VAL A 646 -32.46 -3.01 -5.79
N LEU A 647 -31.52 -2.11 -6.08
CA LEU A 647 -30.76 -1.38 -5.07
C LEU A 647 -31.52 -0.13 -4.64
N ASN A 648 -31.73 0.04 -3.33
CA ASN A 648 -32.32 1.24 -2.72
C ASN A 648 -32.09 1.22 -1.20
N ASP A 649 -32.26 2.36 -0.51
CA ASP A 649 -32.21 2.47 0.95
C ASP A 649 -33.59 2.15 1.55
N TYR A 650 -33.81 0.91 1.98
CA TYR A 650 -35.12 0.42 2.45
C TYR A 650 -35.33 0.54 3.96
N ASP A 651 -34.27 0.78 4.75
CA ASP A 651 -34.36 1.01 6.19
C ASP A 651 -34.10 2.47 6.62
N GLY A 652 -33.71 3.32 5.68
CA GLY A 652 -33.54 4.76 5.84
C GLY A 652 -32.24 5.15 6.53
N ASP A 653 -31.22 4.28 6.52
CA ASP A 653 -29.92 4.52 7.15
C ASP A 653 -28.95 5.34 6.26
N GLY A 654 -29.33 5.60 5.00
CA GLY A 654 -28.55 6.34 4.02
C GLY A 654 -27.62 5.49 3.15
N LYS A 655 -27.63 4.16 3.27
CA LYS A 655 -26.87 3.20 2.46
C LYS A 655 -27.80 2.42 1.53
N SER A 656 -27.25 1.84 0.47
CA SER A 656 -28.04 1.04 -0.48
C SER A 656 -28.17 -0.41 -0.02
N ASP A 657 -29.39 -0.93 0.11
CA ASP A 657 -29.66 -2.34 0.34
C ASP A 657 -29.98 -3.09 -0.95
N CYS A 658 -29.93 -4.41 -0.88
CA CYS A 658 -30.29 -5.29 -1.99
C CYS A 658 -31.65 -5.93 -1.75
N ALA A 659 -32.62 -5.61 -2.63
CA ALA A 659 -33.91 -6.28 -2.67
C ALA A 659 -33.95 -7.29 -3.84
N ILE A 660 -34.20 -8.56 -3.53
CA ILE A 660 -34.38 -9.62 -4.52
C ILE A 660 -35.82 -10.10 -4.47
N PHE A 661 -36.44 -10.22 -5.64
CA PHE A 661 -37.80 -10.69 -5.76
C PHE A 661 -37.84 -12.14 -6.25
N ASP A 662 -38.47 -13.03 -5.48
CA ASP A 662 -38.77 -14.40 -5.90
C ASP A 662 -40.24 -14.48 -6.37
N PRO A 663 -40.49 -14.63 -7.67
CA PRO A 663 -41.82 -14.76 -8.21
C PRO A 663 -42.43 -16.12 -7.94
N ASN A 664 -41.62 -17.17 -7.66
CA ASN A 664 -42.18 -18.48 -7.33
C ASN A 664 -42.93 -18.43 -5.99
N THR A 665 -42.56 -17.50 -5.12
CA THR A 665 -43.19 -17.28 -3.80
C THR A 665 -43.90 -15.93 -3.69
N GLY A 666 -43.78 -15.06 -4.70
CA GLY A 666 -44.35 -13.71 -4.72
C GLY A 666 -43.81 -12.80 -3.62
N SER A 667 -42.60 -13.09 -3.14
CA SER A 667 -42.04 -12.50 -1.92
C SER A 667 -40.74 -11.76 -2.21
N TRP A 668 -40.57 -10.63 -1.53
CA TRP A 668 -39.34 -9.85 -1.48
C TRP A 668 -38.45 -10.32 -0.33
N TYR A 669 -37.15 -10.34 -0.61
CA TYR A 669 -36.06 -10.58 0.35
C TYR A 669 -35.16 -9.36 0.33
N ILE A 670 -35.03 -8.68 1.47
CA ILE A 670 -34.25 -7.46 1.59
C ILE A 670 -33.12 -7.71 2.60
N ILE A 671 -31.89 -7.53 2.13
CA ILE A 671 -30.67 -7.73 2.90
C ILE A 671 -29.86 -6.43 2.82
N THR A 672 -29.44 -5.92 3.97
CA THR A 672 -28.45 -4.85 4.07
C THR A 672 -27.10 -5.34 3.55
N LEU A 673 -26.28 -4.44 3.02
CA LEU A 673 -24.93 -4.79 2.54
C LEU A 673 -23.99 -5.32 3.64
N ASP A 674 -24.30 -5.11 4.92
CA ASP A 674 -23.58 -5.70 6.07
C ASP A 674 -24.02 -7.14 6.41
N GLY A 675 -24.99 -7.69 5.66
CA GLY A 675 -25.43 -9.08 5.74
C GLY A 675 -26.58 -9.34 6.74
N GLU A 676 -27.12 -8.31 7.39
CA GLU A 676 -28.34 -8.44 8.19
C GLU A 676 -29.60 -8.56 7.32
N THR A 677 -30.56 -9.36 7.78
CA THR A 677 -31.83 -9.57 7.06
C THR A 677 -32.88 -8.59 7.58
N LEU A 678 -33.19 -7.56 6.80
CA LEU A 678 -34.21 -6.55 7.15
C LEU A 678 -35.63 -7.10 7.05
N ALA A 679 -35.91 -7.88 6.00
CA ALA A 679 -37.22 -8.49 5.79
C ALA A 679 -37.09 -9.79 5.00
N TRP A 680 -37.80 -10.82 5.48
CA TRP A 680 -37.83 -12.14 4.89
C TRP A 680 -39.25 -12.51 4.47
N ASN A 681 -39.42 -12.83 3.19
CA ASN A 681 -40.65 -13.40 2.63
C ASN A 681 -41.87 -12.44 2.67
N PHE A 682 -41.67 -11.18 2.25
CA PHE A 682 -42.68 -10.11 2.35
C PHE A 682 -43.39 -9.82 1.01
N GLN A 683 -44.71 -9.68 1.00
CA GLN A 683 -45.48 -9.41 -0.24
C GLN A 683 -45.78 -7.92 -0.43
N TRP A 684 -45.58 -7.40 -1.64
CA TRP A 684 -45.77 -5.97 -2.00
C TRP A 684 -47.24 -5.54 -1.90
N GLY A 685 -47.53 -4.35 -1.36
CA GLY A 685 -48.88 -3.77 -1.30
C GLY A 685 -49.75 -4.12 -0.08
N MET A 686 -49.21 -4.81 0.94
CA MET A 686 -49.91 -5.00 2.21
C MET A 686 -49.95 -3.69 3.03
N PRO A 687 -51.06 -3.35 3.73
CA PRO A 687 -51.22 -2.08 4.45
C PRO A 687 -50.31 -1.88 5.69
N THR A 688 -49.29 -2.71 5.89
CA THR A 688 -48.46 -2.68 7.10
C THR A 688 -47.00 -3.05 6.80
N GLY A 689 -46.13 -2.04 6.62
CA GLY A 689 -44.66 -2.10 6.71
C GLY A 689 -43.95 -2.50 5.41
N VAL A 690 -42.85 -1.88 5.00
CA VAL A 690 -41.82 -1.17 5.78
C VAL A 690 -41.78 0.32 5.41
N ALA A 691 -41.54 1.13 6.44
CA ALA A 691 -41.39 2.58 6.44
C ALA A 691 -39.97 2.92 6.87
#